data_AF-A0A972QKZ2-F1
#
_entry.id   AF-A0A972QKZ2-F1
#
_cell.length_a   1.000
_cell.length_b   1.000
_cell.length_c   1.000
_cell.angle_alpha   90.00
_cell.angle_beta   90.00
_cell.angle_gamma   90.00
#
_symmetry.space_group_name_H-M   'P 1'
#
loop_
_entity.id
_entity.type
_entity.pdbx_description
1 polymer ?
#
loop_
_entity_poly.entity_id
_entity_poly.type
_entity_poly.pdbx_seq_one_letter_code
_entity_poly.pdbx_strand_id
1 'polypeptide(L)'
;MPRKFIYIPVSVLISALFLKLLHAQIVGTTFEVDLLWFIPTVFREIEGLSWVKLIAYIFRLSNTWVDVLMLKAYAVFTLLLFGPLAKDFVFVSIFFHFCCSVLISLISKKLGLGSRVSFLSGMMYLTLFTHFASYTWPMDFQHLILVFFILLGFDFYLRVNRRIDDGGNYRLLFASFLLVNLIASFCRATILILPAMILTHILICAKDNRERIRRYNIFIPLFMVYMIYPVITLVAGDLRFKNIFNMYGSLFVNSGTSPTSFYDLSTLTKFSIAFSLGVLSLFIFRAVLVMRDKHNFGKALKWISIIGAAFLAVILIKSGGFRRLLIPYNLLVPFAGILASFLQPIKNALLINPARPYHFVPLQISPLTLLLSVLVIGIFIMNFGRKNKALAVLATFYMIDLIYLYLWNPIRSRYFIYLSPIFCIAFCTVFDYAYTYMTRHMRLKVVAKELILVLIFLSLCIPNVLAIKLALVRGRMANNFVTYNYLRAADIIKKDLTKIEGVRAIEKKELYINKFMPLTFTHAHTFANSDSYNDNIRFVFMQAFDNASLEVKLNQTQQEGRGDKEGYLLDGYMVKNADGEDISEFSQIFKRAQKKLRANRYQEAAILFEEAIDESPFLFDYALSGLRLEDLEWITNGQDMRSWIDEIECHYAIDYAKKEADRVRHISAIMKREIDEYIQCLFFTSFLEYTSGRLDESRYRFFQIRFLEDDYDKLYPWLGDLPLVKSDRKISAFLDGIDSCSLYDKPHNYRDRYKFGKFLTRLISTK
;
A
#
# COMPACT_ATOMS: atom_id res chain seq x y z
N MET A 1 -20.15 -35.12 10.25
CA MET A 1 -19.46 -34.35 9.18
C MET A 1 -17.99 -34.15 9.55
N PRO A 2 -17.04 -34.44 8.64
CA PRO A 2 -15.65 -34.06 8.84
C PRO A 2 -15.53 -32.54 9.04
N ARG A 3 -14.82 -32.09 10.08
CA ARG A 3 -14.61 -30.65 10.39
C ARG A 3 -14.15 -29.81 9.18
N LYS A 4 -13.54 -30.44 8.18
CA LYS A 4 -13.10 -29.84 6.91
C LYS A 4 -14.24 -29.22 6.08
N PHE A 5 -15.48 -29.68 6.20
CA PHE A 5 -16.60 -29.20 5.38
C PHE A 5 -17.09 -27.79 5.73
N ILE A 6 -16.85 -27.30 6.96
CA ILE A 6 -17.29 -25.95 7.37
C ILE A 6 -16.30 -24.88 6.90
N TYR A 7 -15.00 -25.19 6.96
CA TYR A 7 -13.95 -24.21 6.69
C TYR A 7 -13.82 -23.83 5.20
N ILE A 8 -14.02 -24.78 4.28
CA ILE A 8 -13.89 -24.49 2.84
C ILE A 8 -14.92 -23.44 2.37
N PRO A 9 -16.24 -23.60 2.61
CA PRO A 9 -17.22 -22.57 2.25
C PRO A 9 -16.94 -21.21 2.89
N VAL A 10 -16.48 -21.20 4.14
CA VAL A 10 -16.15 -19.96 4.86
C VAL A 10 -14.94 -19.25 4.24
N SER A 11 -13.88 -19.99 3.88
CA SER A 11 -12.74 -19.42 3.14
C SER A 11 -13.17 -18.81 1.82
N VAL A 12 -14.02 -19.51 1.05
CA VAL A 12 -14.53 -19.00 -0.24
C VAL A 12 -15.35 -17.74 -0.02
N LEU A 13 -16.27 -17.74 0.96
CA LEU A 13 -17.10 -16.59 1.29
C LEU A 13 -16.27 -15.37 1.67
N ILE A 14 -15.26 -15.52 2.54
CA ILE A 14 -14.42 -14.40 2.98
C ILE A 14 -13.54 -13.90 1.85
N SER A 15 -12.99 -14.79 1.03
CA SER A 15 -12.17 -14.38 -0.12
C SER A 15 -13.01 -13.63 -1.14
N ALA A 16 -14.24 -14.09 -1.41
CA ALA A 16 -15.19 -13.40 -2.26
C ALA A 16 -15.61 -12.05 -1.68
N LEU A 17 -15.86 -11.97 -0.36
CA LEU A 17 -16.18 -10.71 0.33
C LEU A 17 -15.00 -9.73 0.27
N PHE A 18 -13.78 -10.22 0.53
CA PHE A 18 -12.55 -9.44 0.45
C PHE A 18 -12.37 -8.83 -0.96
N LEU A 19 -12.44 -9.67 -2.00
CA LEU A 19 -12.32 -9.20 -3.38
C LEU A 19 -13.45 -8.24 -3.75
N LYS A 20 -14.71 -8.57 -3.42
CA LYS A 20 -15.86 -7.72 -3.72
C LYS A 20 -15.75 -6.34 -3.07
N LEU A 21 -15.33 -6.27 -1.81
CA LEU A 21 -15.23 -5.00 -1.08
C LEU A 21 -14.09 -4.11 -1.60
N LEU A 22 -13.01 -4.72 -2.11
CA LEU A 22 -11.86 -3.97 -2.62
C LEU A 22 -11.94 -3.67 -4.12
N HIS A 23 -12.72 -4.44 -4.89
CA HIS A 23 -12.77 -4.35 -6.35
C HIS A 23 -12.99 -2.92 -6.87
N ALA A 24 -14.02 -2.22 -6.36
CA ALA A 24 -14.33 -0.84 -6.73
C ALA A 24 -13.12 0.10 -6.56
N GLN A 25 -12.41 -0.06 -5.45
CA GLN A 25 -11.26 0.77 -5.12
C GLN A 25 -10.06 0.44 -6.01
N ILE A 26 -9.87 -0.85 -6.33
CA ILE A 26 -8.79 -1.33 -7.20
C ILE A 26 -9.00 -0.85 -8.64
N VAL A 27 -10.21 -0.95 -9.18
CA VAL A 27 -10.51 -0.51 -10.54
C VAL A 27 -10.31 1.01 -10.68
N GLY A 28 -10.65 1.79 -9.66
CA GLY A 28 -10.41 3.23 -9.63
C GLY A 28 -8.99 3.64 -9.24
N THR A 29 -8.06 2.70 -9.04
CA THR A 29 -6.66 3.07 -8.73
C THR A 29 -5.93 3.55 -9.96
N THR A 30 -5.07 4.54 -9.74
CA THR A 30 -4.14 5.03 -10.74
C THR A 30 -2.72 4.90 -10.22
N PHE A 31 -1.75 4.81 -11.13
CA PHE A 31 -0.35 4.87 -10.77
C PHE A 31 -0.05 6.21 -10.09
N GLU A 32 0.59 6.13 -8.93
CA GLU A 32 1.19 7.25 -8.24
C GLU A 32 2.57 7.58 -8.84
N VAL A 33 3.17 8.69 -8.37
CA VAL A 33 4.44 9.29 -8.84
C VAL A 33 5.48 8.24 -9.26
N ASP A 34 5.84 7.31 -8.37
CA ASP A 34 6.93 6.36 -8.60
C ASP A 34 6.63 5.34 -9.72
N LEU A 35 5.37 4.96 -9.86
CA LEU A 35 4.94 4.00 -10.90
C LEU A 35 4.72 4.70 -12.25
N LEU A 36 4.37 5.98 -12.23
CA LEU A 36 4.07 6.77 -13.43
C LEU A 36 5.28 7.02 -14.32
N TRP A 37 6.50 6.93 -13.81
CA TRP A 37 7.69 6.95 -14.66
C TRP A 37 8.24 5.53 -14.90
N PHE A 38 8.15 4.65 -13.90
CA PHE A 38 8.73 3.30 -13.96
C PHE A 38 7.99 2.39 -14.96
N ILE A 39 6.66 2.29 -14.85
CA ILE A 39 5.88 1.36 -15.67
C ILE A 39 5.90 1.75 -17.15
N PRO A 40 5.70 3.02 -17.54
CA PRO A 40 5.78 3.42 -18.95
C PRO A 40 7.18 3.20 -19.54
N THR A 41 8.23 3.43 -18.75
CA THR A 41 9.61 3.15 -19.18
C THR A 41 9.81 1.67 -19.47
N VAL A 42 9.39 0.78 -18.56
CA VAL A 42 9.49 -0.67 -18.78
C VAL A 42 8.68 -1.09 -19.99
N PHE A 43 7.44 -0.62 -20.13
CA PHE A 43 6.55 -0.96 -21.24
C PHE A 43 7.19 -0.65 -22.60
N ARG A 44 7.77 0.53 -22.75
CA ARG A 44 8.47 0.94 -23.96
C ARG A 44 9.76 0.16 -24.21
N GLU A 45 10.55 -0.09 -23.17
CA GLU A 45 11.82 -0.82 -23.31
C GLU A 45 11.61 -2.29 -23.69
N ILE A 46 10.48 -2.89 -23.31
CA ILE A 46 10.15 -4.28 -23.68
C ILE A 46 9.37 -4.40 -24.99
N GLU A 47 8.84 -3.31 -25.52
CA GLU A 47 8.05 -3.31 -26.75
C GLU A 47 8.90 -3.84 -27.93
N GLY A 48 8.38 -4.87 -28.61
CA GLY A 48 9.08 -5.50 -29.74
C GLY A 48 10.33 -6.33 -29.37
N LEU A 49 10.64 -6.54 -28.08
CA LEU A 49 11.73 -7.43 -27.68
C LEU A 49 11.36 -8.90 -27.87
N SER A 50 12.32 -9.70 -28.36
CA SER A 50 12.21 -11.15 -28.31
C SER A 50 12.37 -11.68 -26.88
N TRP A 51 11.89 -12.90 -26.59
CA TRP A 51 12.00 -13.52 -25.26
C TRP A 51 13.44 -13.52 -24.70
N VAL A 52 14.45 -13.75 -25.54
CA VAL A 52 15.86 -13.74 -25.12
C VAL A 52 16.30 -12.33 -24.69
N LYS A 53 15.94 -11.31 -25.47
CA LYS A 53 16.23 -9.91 -25.14
C LYS A 53 15.47 -9.46 -23.89
N LEU A 54 14.27 -9.98 -23.67
CA LEU A 54 13.47 -9.70 -22.49
C LEU A 54 14.08 -10.28 -21.21
N ILE A 55 14.60 -11.52 -21.27
CA ILE A 55 15.37 -12.10 -20.16
C ILE A 55 16.62 -11.25 -19.92
N ALA A 56 17.37 -10.91 -20.97
CA ALA A 56 18.55 -10.06 -20.84
C ALA A 56 18.21 -8.69 -20.23
N TYR A 57 17.05 -8.13 -20.57
CA TYR A 57 16.53 -6.88 -20.01
C TYR A 57 16.23 -7.00 -18.52
N ILE A 58 15.50 -8.05 -18.10
CA ILE A 58 15.19 -8.30 -16.69
C ILE A 58 16.48 -8.37 -15.88
N PHE A 59 17.48 -9.11 -16.36
CA PHE A 59 18.78 -9.27 -15.70
C PHE A 59 19.77 -8.12 -15.96
N ARG A 60 19.37 -7.08 -16.70
CA ARG A 60 20.24 -5.92 -16.97
C ARG A 60 20.43 -5.11 -15.69
N LEU A 61 21.69 -5.02 -15.28
CA LEU A 61 22.14 -4.18 -14.17
C LEU A 61 22.16 -2.72 -14.67
N SER A 62 21.46 -1.83 -13.96
CA SER A 62 21.36 -0.39 -14.26
C SER A 62 21.97 0.41 -13.12
N ASN A 63 22.44 1.63 -13.36
CA ASN A 63 23.00 2.49 -12.29
C ASN A 63 21.90 3.24 -11.51
N THR A 64 20.68 2.71 -11.40
CA THR A 64 19.49 3.48 -10.99
C THR A 64 18.67 2.77 -9.91
N TRP A 65 17.80 3.50 -9.20
CA TRP A 65 16.96 2.99 -8.10
C TRP A 65 16.05 1.79 -8.44
N VAL A 66 16.01 1.35 -9.70
CA VAL A 66 15.21 0.25 -10.26
C VAL A 66 15.91 -1.12 -10.10
N ASP A 67 16.95 -1.23 -9.29
CA ASP A 67 17.82 -2.43 -9.22
C ASP A 67 17.21 -3.66 -8.53
N VAL A 68 15.93 -3.64 -8.19
CA VAL A 68 15.26 -4.84 -7.67
C VAL A 68 14.75 -5.67 -8.84
N LEU A 69 15.54 -6.70 -9.20
CA LEU A 69 15.23 -7.64 -10.28
C LEU A 69 13.77 -8.12 -10.25
N MET A 70 13.27 -8.44 -9.05
CA MET A 70 11.89 -8.92 -8.87
C MET A 70 10.84 -7.88 -9.18
N LEU A 71 11.11 -6.59 -8.97
CA LEU A 71 10.19 -5.51 -9.33
C LEU A 71 10.16 -5.30 -10.85
N LYS A 72 11.33 -5.38 -11.52
CA LYS A 72 11.40 -5.40 -12.99
C LYS A 72 10.65 -6.60 -13.58
N ALA A 73 10.93 -7.81 -13.08
CA ALA A 73 10.26 -9.03 -13.52
C ALA A 73 8.75 -8.93 -13.32
N TYR A 74 8.30 -8.47 -12.14
CA TYR A 74 6.89 -8.21 -11.87
C TYR A 74 6.25 -7.26 -12.87
N ALA A 75 6.89 -6.12 -13.17
CA ALA A 75 6.38 -5.18 -14.14
C ALA A 75 6.29 -5.79 -15.54
N VAL A 76 7.37 -6.42 -16.02
CA VAL A 76 7.43 -7.05 -17.34
C VAL A 76 6.36 -8.13 -17.49
N PHE A 77 6.25 -9.06 -16.53
CA PHE A 77 5.24 -10.13 -16.61
C PHE A 77 3.82 -9.61 -16.51
N THR A 78 3.57 -8.56 -15.71
CA THR A 78 2.23 -7.97 -15.61
C THR A 78 1.84 -7.31 -16.93
N LEU A 79 2.75 -6.54 -17.53
CA LEU A 79 2.54 -5.87 -18.81
C LEU A 79 2.28 -6.86 -19.95
N LEU A 80 3.01 -7.99 -19.97
CA LEU A 80 2.84 -9.01 -21.01
C LEU A 80 1.56 -9.84 -20.86
N LEU A 81 1.13 -10.13 -19.64
CA LEU A 81 0.03 -11.07 -19.38
C LEU A 81 -1.33 -10.41 -19.17
N PHE A 82 -1.35 -9.21 -18.59
CA PHE A 82 -2.58 -8.54 -18.17
C PHE A 82 -2.75 -7.18 -18.83
N GLY A 83 -1.66 -6.40 -18.92
CA GLY A 83 -1.65 -5.11 -19.58
C GLY A 83 -1.06 -3.98 -18.73
N PRO A 84 -1.14 -2.73 -19.22
CA PRO A 84 -0.53 -1.55 -18.61
C PRO A 84 -1.38 -0.84 -17.54
N LEU A 85 -2.55 -1.37 -17.18
CA LEU A 85 -3.46 -0.68 -16.26
C LEU A 85 -3.07 -0.93 -14.80
N ALA A 86 -3.15 0.09 -13.95
CA ALA A 86 -2.76 -0.02 -12.54
C ALA A 86 -3.52 -1.12 -11.77
N LYS A 87 -4.80 -1.33 -12.10
CA LYS A 87 -5.61 -2.41 -11.52
C LYS A 87 -4.99 -3.79 -11.71
N ASP A 88 -4.36 -4.05 -12.85
CA ASP A 88 -3.78 -5.36 -13.18
C ASP A 88 -2.61 -5.70 -12.25
N PHE A 89 -1.78 -4.70 -11.99
CA PHE A 89 -0.68 -4.79 -11.03
C PHE A 89 -1.18 -5.09 -9.61
N VAL A 90 -2.23 -4.41 -9.17
CA VAL A 90 -2.83 -4.64 -7.86
C VAL A 90 -3.46 -6.02 -7.78
N PHE A 91 -4.13 -6.51 -8.83
CA PHE A 91 -4.69 -7.86 -8.87
C PHE A 91 -3.62 -8.95 -8.77
N VAL A 92 -2.48 -8.79 -9.48
CA VAL A 92 -1.33 -9.71 -9.34
C VAL A 92 -0.81 -9.71 -7.90
N SER A 93 -0.71 -8.53 -7.27
CA SER A 93 -0.30 -8.43 -5.87
C SER A 93 -1.29 -9.14 -4.93
N ILE A 94 -2.60 -8.94 -5.11
CA ILE A 94 -3.63 -9.63 -4.32
C ILE A 94 -3.58 -11.15 -4.51
N PHE A 95 -3.29 -11.63 -5.71
CA PHE A 95 -3.12 -13.05 -5.98
C PHE A 95 -1.95 -13.65 -5.18
N PHE A 96 -0.80 -12.99 -5.14
CA PHE A 96 0.34 -13.43 -4.33
C PHE A 96 0.06 -13.33 -2.82
N HIS A 97 -0.70 -12.33 -2.39
CA HIS A 97 -1.17 -12.22 -1.01
C HIS A 97 -2.07 -13.39 -0.60
N PHE A 98 -2.99 -13.79 -1.48
CA PHE A 98 -3.79 -15.01 -1.30
C PHE A 98 -2.92 -16.26 -1.23
N CYS A 99 -1.91 -16.39 -2.10
CA CYS A 99 -0.94 -17.49 -2.04
C CYS A 99 -0.20 -17.53 -0.69
N CYS A 100 0.22 -16.39 -0.14
CA CYS A 100 0.84 -16.30 1.18
C CYS A 100 -0.11 -16.79 2.29
N SER A 101 -1.39 -16.38 2.24
CA SER A 101 -2.42 -16.86 3.18
C SER A 101 -2.55 -18.39 3.16
N VAL A 102 -2.60 -18.99 1.97
CA VAL A 102 -2.65 -20.45 1.79
C VAL A 102 -1.38 -21.12 2.34
N LEU A 103 -0.20 -20.57 2.03
CA LEU A 103 1.07 -21.10 2.51
C LEU A 103 1.18 -21.06 4.04
N ILE A 104 0.72 -19.97 4.68
CA ILE A 104 0.67 -19.88 6.15
C ILE A 104 -0.20 -21.00 6.73
N SER A 105 -1.36 -21.29 6.11
CA SER A 105 -2.23 -22.38 6.54
C SER A 105 -1.53 -23.75 6.43
N LEU A 106 -0.86 -24.01 5.31
CA LEU A 106 -0.12 -25.25 5.04
C LEU A 106 1.07 -25.43 6.00
N ILE A 107 1.87 -24.38 6.21
CA ILE A 107 3.03 -24.39 7.09
C ILE A 107 2.58 -24.63 8.54
N SER A 108 1.55 -23.90 9.01
CA SER A 108 0.99 -24.11 10.36
C SER A 108 0.57 -25.55 10.61
N LYS A 109 0.03 -26.21 9.57
CA LYS A 109 -0.39 -27.62 9.65
C LYS A 109 0.80 -28.54 9.76
N LYS A 110 1.84 -28.30 8.96
CA LYS A 110 3.11 -29.07 8.98
C LYS A 110 3.91 -28.84 10.25
N LEU A 111 3.77 -27.67 10.87
CA LEU A 111 4.31 -27.38 12.20
C LEU A 111 3.49 -28.04 13.32
N GLY A 112 2.41 -28.77 13.03
CA GLY A 112 1.66 -29.54 14.03
C GLY A 112 0.66 -28.74 14.86
N LEU A 113 0.26 -27.53 14.43
CA LEU A 113 -0.66 -26.66 15.17
C LEU A 113 -2.15 -27.02 15.01
N GLY A 114 -2.46 -28.06 14.22
CA GLY A 114 -3.83 -28.52 13.98
C GLY A 114 -4.55 -27.75 12.85
N SER A 115 -5.64 -28.33 12.34
CA SER A 115 -6.33 -27.77 11.16
C SER A 115 -7.10 -26.48 11.45
N ARG A 116 -7.56 -26.27 12.69
CA ARG A 116 -8.27 -25.04 13.07
C ARG A 116 -7.33 -23.84 13.05
N VAL A 117 -6.23 -23.92 13.78
CA VAL A 117 -5.19 -22.87 13.82
C VAL A 117 -4.69 -22.56 12.40
N SER A 118 -4.38 -23.59 11.60
CA SER A 118 -4.01 -23.41 10.19
C SER A 118 -5.01 -22.57 9.39
N PHE A 119 -6.29 -22.88 9.51
CA PHE A 119 -7.34 -22.17 8.79
C PHE A 119 -7.46 -20.72 9.27
N LEU A 120 -7.54 -20.52 10.58
CA LEU A 120 -7.68 -19.20 11.20
C LEU A 120 -6.47 -18.30 10.87
N SER A 121 -5.25 -18.82 10.94
CA SER A 121 -4.03 -18.04 10.63
C SER A 121 -3.99 -17.58 9.17
N GLY A 122 -4.39 -18.43 8.23
CA GLY A 122 -4.50 -18.02 6.82
C GLY A 122 -5.53 -16.91 6.64
N MET A 123 -6.72 -17.08 7.21
CA MET A 123 -7.80 -16.08 7.11
C MET A 123 -7.43 -14.74 7.76
N MET A 124 -6.80 -14.79 8.93
CA MET A 124 -6.30 -13.61 9.61
C MET A 124 -5.32 -12.85 8.73
N TYR A 125 -4.33 -13.57 8.17
CA TYR A 125 -3.33 -12.97 7.30
C TYR A 125 -3.95 -12.32 6.07
N LEU A 126 -4.92 -12.98 5.43
CA LEU A 126 -5.59 -12.45 4.25
C LEU A 126 -6.27 -11.10 4.54
N THR A 127 -6.85 -10.95 5.72
CA THR A 127 -7.70 -9.81 6.08
C THR A 127 -6.98 -8.75 6.91
N LEU A 128 -5.75 -8.97 7.37
CA LEU A 128 -5.07 -8.12 8.35
C LEU A 128 -4.78 -6.72 7.79
N PHE A 129 -5.39 -5.70 8.40
CA PHE A 129 -5.25 -4.30 7.97
C PHE A 129 -3.80 -3.81 8.01
N THR A 130 -3.01 -4.17 9.02
CA THR A 130 -1.72 -3.53 9.32
C THR A 130 -0.71 -3.54 8.16
N HIS A 131 -0.75 -4.55 7.28
CA HIS A 131 0.19 -4.68 6.17
C HIS A 131 -0.42 -4.39 4.79
N PHE A 132 -1.65 -3.86 4.71
CA PHE A 132 -2.40 -3.78 3.47
C PHE A 132 -1.64 -3.13 2.30
N ALA A 133 -0.86 -2.08 2.59
CA ALA A 133 -0.05 -1.37 1.61
C ALA A 133 0.88 -2.30 0.81
N SER A 134 1.38 -3.38 1.41
CA SER A 134 2.28 -4.34 0.75
C SER A 134 1.68 -5.08 -0.45
N TYR A 135 0.35 -5.15 -0.56
CA TYR A 135 -0.34 -5.80 -1.68
C TYR A 135 -1.31 -4.89 -2.43
N THR A 136 -1.62 -3.70 -1.91
CA THR A 136 -2.43 -2.70 -2.62
C THR A 136 -1.59 -1.68 -3.38
N TRP A 137 -0.28 -1.59 -3.07
CA TRP A 137 0.63 -0.66 -3.73
C TRP A 137 1.68 -1.43 -4.56
N PRO A 138 1.64 -1.34 -5.91
CA PRO A 138 2.52 -2.15 -6.77
C PRO A 138 4.03 -1.99 -6.52
N MET A 139 4.52 -0.81 -6.09
CA MET A 139 5.95 -0.64 -5.76
C MET A 139 6.39 -1.48 -4.56
N ASP A 140 5.45 -1.83 -3.68
CA ASP A 140 5.71 -2.65 -2.50
C ASP A 140 5.63 -4.15 -2.80
N PHE A 141 5.31 -4.56 -4.02
CA PHE A 141 5.20 -5.98 -4.42
C PHE A 141 6.46 -6.79 -4.06
N GLN A 142 7.63 -6.17 -4.13
CA GLN A 142 8.91 -6.75 -3.70
C GLN A 142 8.94 -7.23 -2.24
N HIS A 143 8.15 -6.63 -1.35
CA HIS A 143 8.00 -7.05 0.05
C HIS A 143 7.11 -8.29 0.15
N LEU A 144 6.02 -8.29 -0.61
CA LEU A 144 5.09 -9.41 -0.68
C LEU A 144 5.74 -10.65 -1.30
N ILE A 145 6.42 -10.50 -2.43
CA ILE A 145 7.07 -11.63 -3.11
C ILE A 145 8.20 -12.22 -2.26
N LEU A 146 8.87 -11.40 -1.45
CA LEU A 146 9.86 -11.87 -0.49
C LEU A 146 9.21 -12.81 0.54
N VAL A 147 8.12 -12.38 1.18
CA VAL A 147 7.39 -13.21 2.16
C VAL A 147 6.85 -14.47 1.50
N PHE A 148 6.33 -14.37 0.28
CA PHE A 148 5.91 -15.51 -0.52
C PHE A 148 7.05 -16.53 -0.68
N PHE A 149 8.26 -16.10 -1.05
CA PHE A 149 9.40 -17.00 -1.20
C PHE A 149 9.92 -17.58 0.13
N ILE A 150 9.90 -16.80 1.22
CA ILE A 150 10.22 -17.33 2.56
C ILE A 150 9.27 -18.48 2.91
N LEU A 151 7.96 -18.24 2.76
CA LEU A 151 6.93 -19.23 3.08
C LEU A 151 7.00 -20.43 2.14
N LEU A 152 7.11 -20.22 0.82
CA LEU A 152 7.18 -21.28 -0.18
C LEU A 152 8.45 -22.12 0.00
N GLY A 153 9.61 -21.48 0.15
CA GLY A 153 10.88 -22.15 0.38
C GLY A 153 10.88 -22.97 1.67
N PHE A 154 10.28 -22.44 2.75
CA PHE A 154 10.10 -23.19 3.99
C PHE A 154 9.11 -24.36 3.84
N ASP A 155 8.02 -24.18 3.08
CA ASP A 155 7.07 -25.24 2.76
C ASP A 155 7.73 -26.42 2.03
N PHE A 156 8.55 -26.12 1.02
CA PHE A 156 9.36 -27.10 0.28
C PHE A 156 10.38 -27.78 1.21
N TYR A 157 11.10 -27.01 2.02
CA TYR A 157 12.04 -27.55 3.01
C TYR A 157 11.38 -28.60 3.90
N LEU A 158 10.20 -28.31 4.46
CA LEU A 158 9.48 -29.26 5.32
C LEU A 158 9.05 -30.52 4.55
N ARG A 159 8.68 -30.41 3.25
CA ARG A 159 8.34 -31.59 2.42
C ARG A 159 9.58 -32.43 2.11
N VAL A 160 10.70 -31.79 1.76
CA VAL A 160 11.98 -32.48 1.50
C VAL A 160 12.42 -33.21 2.76
N ASN A 161 12.43 -32.51 3.91
CA ASN A 161 12.84 -33.09 5.17
C ASN A 161 11.98 -34.30 5.54
N ARG A 162 10.66 -34.21 5.34
CA ARG A 162 9.76 -35.35 5.58
C ARG A 162 10.06 -36.53 4.65
N ARG A 163 10.29 -36.30 3.36
CA ARG A 163 10.66 -37.37 2.41
C ARG A 163 11.99 -38.04 2.78
N ILE A 164 12.95 -37.25 3.25
CA ILE A 164 14.23 -37.76 3.77
C ILE A 164 14.00 -38.65 4.99
N ASP A 165 13.15 -38.21 5.91
CA ASP A 165 12.84 -38.95 7.14
C ASP A 165 12.04 -40.24 6.85
N ASP A 166 11.17 -40.21 5.84
CA ASP A 166 10.37 -41.35 5.36
C ASP A 166 11.17 -42.29 4.43
N GLY A 167 12.46 -42.00 4.14
CA GLY A 167 13.30 -42.78 3.22
C GLY A 167 12.88 -42.74 1.75
N GLY A 168 11.97 -41.84 1.38
CA GLY A 168 11.47 -41.70 0.01
C GLY A 168 12.40 -40.92 -0.92
N ASN A 169 12.17 -41.03 -2.23
CA ASN A 169 12.91 -40.22 -3.21
C ASN A 169 12.59 -38.73 -3.03
N TYR A 170 13.60 -37.95 -2.63
CA TYR A 170 13.49 -36.50 -2.39
C TYR A 170 14.23 -35.66 -3.45
N ARG A 171 14.93 -36.28 -4.41
CA ARG A 171 15.87 -35.57 -5.31
C ARG A 171 15.19 -34.51 -6.18
N LEU A 172 14.08 -34.87 -6.85
CA LEU A 172 13.34 -33.93 -7.69
C LEU A 172 12.78 -32.77 -6.86
N LEU A 173 12.18 -33.09 -5.71
CA LEU A 173 11.63 -32.09 -4.80
C LEU A 173 12.72 -31.16 -4.24
N PHE A 174 13.91 -31.70 -3.98
CA PHE A 174 15.08 -30.93 -3.53
C PHE A 174 15.63 -30.04 -4.66
N ALA A 175 15.67 -30.52 -5.90
CA ALA A 175 16.04 -29.69 -7.05
C ALA A 175 15.05 -28.53 -7.23
N SER A 176 13.74 -28.77 -7.13
CA SER A 176 12.72 -27.71 -7.14
C SER A 176 12.89 -26.73 -5.98
N PHE A 177 13.21 -27.24 -4.79
CA PHE A 177 13.53 -26.40 -3.63
C PHE A 177 14.74 -25.48 -3.90
N LEU A 178 15.83 -26.01 -4.47
CA LEU A 178 17.00 -25.20 -4.81
C LEU A 178 16.69 -24.17 -5.91
N LEU A 179 15.90 -24.54 -6.93
CA LEU A 179 15.47 -23.60 -7.97
C LEU A 179 14.64 -22.45 -7.39
N VAL A 180 13.66 -22.76 -6.53
CA VAL A 180 12.84 -21.74 -5.85
C VAL A 180 13.73 -20.82 -5.01
N ASN A 181 14.73 -21.34 -4.30
CA ASN A 181 15.64 -20.52 -3.49
C ASN A 181 16.63 -19.72 -4.34
N LEU A 182 17.03 -20.22 -5.51
CA LEU A 182 17.84 -19.48 -6.45
C LEU A 182 17.06 -18.27 -6.96
N ILE A 183 15.82 -18.47 -7.36
CA ILE A 183 14.91 -17.37 -7.75
C ILE A 183 14.70 -16.41 -6.58
N ALA A 184 14.38 -16.93 -5.38
CA ALA A 184 14.18 -16.13 -4.18
C ALA A 184 15.40 -15.28 -3.81
N SER A 185 16.62 -15.79 -4.08
CA SER A 185 17.85 -15.08 -3.79
C SER A 185 17.89 -13.71 -4.46
N PHE A 186 17.29 -13.54 -5.64
CA PHE A 186 17.25 -12.25 -6.35
C PHE A 186 16.27 -11.20 -5.78
N CYS A 187 15.57 -11.49 -4.67
CA CYS A 187 14.62 -10.54 -4.08
C CYS A 187 15.32 -9.38 -3.35
N ARG A 188 15.72 -9.62 -2.09
CA ARG A 188 16.30 -8.64 -1.16
C ARG A 188 17.15 -9.34 -0.11
N ALA A 189 18.10 -8.65 0.51
CA ALA A 189 18.97 -9.21 1.57
C ALA A 189 18.19 -9.85 2.73
N THR A 190 16.98 -9.36 3.01
CA THR A 190 16.09 -9.93 4.02
C THR A 190 15.66 -11.37 3.72
N ILE A 191 15.85 -11.90 2.50
CA ILE A 191 15.62 -13.32 2.20
C ILE A 191 16.48 -14.27 3.05
N LEU A 192 17.58 -13.78 3.62
CA LEU A 192 18.45 -14.52 4.55
C LEU A 192 17.73 -15.02 5.82
N ILE A 193 16.52 -14.55 6.08
CA ILE A 193 15.60 -15.13 7.06
C ILE A 193 15.40 -16.63 6.81
N LEU A 194 15.17 -17.04 5.56
CA LEU A 194 14.86 -18.42 5.22
C LEU A 194 16.01 -19.40 5.56
N PRO A 195 17.27 -19.19 5.13
CA PRO A 195 18.36 -20.07 5.53
C PRO A 195 18.58 -20.05 7.05
N ALA A 196 18.36 -18.93 7.75
CA ALA A 196 18.44 -18.88 9.20
C ALA A 196 17.33 -19.71 9.89
N MET A 197 16.09 -19.66 9.39
CA MET A 197 14.99 -20.52 9.85
C MET A 197 15.31 -22.00 9.66
N ILE A 198 15.82 -22.38 8.48
CA ILE A 198 16.19 -23.77 8.16
C ILE A 198 17.33 -24.24 9.05
N LEU A 199 18.36 -23.42 9.25
CA LEU A 199 19.46 -23.74 10.16
C LEU A 199 18.96 -23.94 11.60
N THR A 200 18.10 -23.04 12.07
CA THR A 200 17.45 -23.15 13.40
C THR A 200 16.69 -24.48 13.52
N HIS A 201 15.90 -24.84 12.50
CA HIS A 201 15.15 -26.08 12.49
C HIS A 201 16.08 -27.31 12.54
N ILE A 202 17.16 -27.33 11.76
CA ILE A 202 18.16 -28.42 11.78
C ILE A 202 18.79 -28.53 13.18
N LEU A 203 19.20 -27.42 13.78
CA LEU A 203 19.91 -27.42 15.06
C LEU A 203 19.03 -27.88 16.23
N ILE A 204 17.75 -27.53 16.21
CA ILE A 204 16.83 -27.74 17.33
C ILE A 204 16.01 -29.03 17.18
N CYS A 205 15.62 -29.40 15.95
CA CYS A 205 14.68 -30.50 15.72
C CYS A 205 15.33 -31.84 15.39
N ALA A 206 16.61 -31.88 15.04
CA ALA A 206 17.32 -33.15 14.80
C ALA A 206 17.54 -33.94 16.10
N LYS A 207 17.38 -35.27 16.03
CA LYS A 207 17.38 -36.18 17.20
C LYS A 207 18.75 -36.22 17.88
N ASP A 208 19.81 -36.36 17.10
CA ASP A 208 21.19 -36.47 17.58
C ASP A 208 22.16 -35.58 16.77
N ASN A 209 23.46 -35.68 17.04
CA ASN A 209 24.47 -34.91 16.31
C ASN A 209 24.74 -35.44 14.89
N ARG A 210 24.67 -36.77 14.70
CA ARG A 210 24.87 -37.40 13.39
C ARG A 210 23.79 -36.96 12.40
N GLU A 211 22.54 -36.92 12.85
CA GLU A 211 21.42 -36.41 12.07
C GLU A 211 21.56 -34.92 11.78
N ARG A 212 22.06 -34.11 12.72
CA ARG A 212 22.35 -32.68 12.47
C ARG A 212 23.36 -32.50 11.37
N ILE A 213 24.47 -33.22 11.44
CA ILE A 213 25.53 -33.17 10.41
C ILE A 213 24.99 -33.67 9.07
N ARG A 214 24.25 -34.78 9.06
CA ARG A 214 23.62 -35.32 7.84
C ARG A 214 22.69 -34.31 7.18
N ARG A 215 21.75 -33.76 7.95
CA ARG A 215 20.79 -32.75 7.45
C ARG A 215 21.51 -31.49 7.00
N TYR A 216 22.46 -30.97 7.79
CA TYR A 216 23.28 -29.83 7.40
C TYR A 216 23.98 -30.08 6.06
N ASN A 217 24.66 -31.21 5.90
CA ASN A 217 25.35 -31.58 4.66
C ASN A 217 24.41 -31.61 3.45
N ILE A 218 23.19 -32.16 3.61
CA ILE A 218 22.18 -32.18 2.53
C ILE A 218 21.79 -30.76 2.12
N PHE A 219 21.67 -29.84 3.09
CA PHE A 219 21.24 -28.46 2.84
C PHE A 219 22.40 -27.47 2.60
N ILE A 220 23.67 -27.89 2.56
CA ILE A 220 24.80 -27.01 2.17
C ILE A 220 24.55 -26.26 0.86
N PRO A 221 24.03 -26.89 -0.22
CA PRO A 221 23.75 -26.20 -1.48
C PRO A 221 22.81 -25.00 -1.32
N LEU A 222 21.87 -25.05 -0.36
CA LEU A 222 20.99 -23.91 -0.05
C LEU A 222 21.79 -22.69 0.43
N PHE A 223 22.68 -22.92 1.40
CA PHE A 223 23.48 -21.83 1.97
C PHE A 223 24.41 -21.23 0.92
N MET A 224 24.93 -22.05 -0.01
CA MET A 224 25.69 -21.59 -1.16
C MET A 224 24.85 -20.74 -2.13
N VAL A 225 23.59 -21.13 -2.40
CA VAL A 225 22.68 -20.31 -3.24
C VAL A 225 22.49 -18.92 -2.65
N TYR A 226 22.35 -18.79 -1.33
CA TYR A 226 22.20 -17.47 -0.69
C TYR A 226 23.47 -16.62 -0.66
N MET A 227 24.64 -17.21 -0.95
CA MET A 227 25.86 -16.45 -1.20
C MET A 227 25.85 -15.74 -2.56
N ILE A 228 24.99 -16.18 -3.50
CA ILE A 228 24.86 -15.61 -4.86
C ILE A 228 24.29 -14.18 -4.82
N TYR A 229 23.33 -13.91 -3.94
CA TYR A 229 22.69 -12.59 -3.88
C TYR A 229 23.67 -11.46 -3.56
N PRO A 230 24.49 -11.53 -2.49
CA PRO A 230 25.56 -10.56 -2.24
C PRO A 230 26.50 -10.36 -3.44
N VAL A 231 26.82 -11.45 -4.18
CA VAL A 231 27.65 -11.38 -5.40
C VAL A 231 26.99 -10.49 -6.44
N ILE A 232 25.72 -10.73 -6.72
CA ILE A 232 24.98 -9.98 -7.74
C ILE A 232 24.79 -8.53 -7.30
N THR A 233 24.38 -8.25 -6.06
CA THR A 233 24.19 -6.88 -5.59
C THR A 233 25.47 -6.05 -5.60
N LEU A 234 26.62 -6.70 -5.40
CA LEU A 234 27.92 -6.03 -5.40
C LEU A 234 28.44 -5.80 -6.82
N VAL A 235 28.24 -6.75 -7.75
CA VAL A 235 28.52 -6.57 -9.18
C VAL A 235 27.57 -5.52 -9.81
N ALA A 236 26.32 -5.48 -9.34
CA ALA A 236 25.29 -4.53 -9.78
C ALA A 236 25.49 -3.12 -9.22
N GLY A 237 26.29 -2.97 -8.17
CA GLY A 237 26.56 -1.67 -7.59
C GLY A 237 25.42 -1.04 -6.79
N ASP A 238 24.58 -1.85 -6.14
CA ASP A 238 23.48 -1.34 -5.33
C ASP A 238 23.99 -0.37 -4.24
N LEU A 239 23.59 0.90 -4.36
CA LEU A 239 23.91 1.99 -3.44
C LEU A 239 23.57 1.67 -1.98
N ARG A 240 22.59 0.79 -1.72
CA ARG A 240 22.21 0.37 -0.36
C ARG A 240 23.24 -0.58 0.24
N PHE A 241 23.81 -1.46 -0.56
CA PHE A 241 24.91 -2.33 -0.14
C PHE A 241 26.20 -1.52 0.04
N LYS A 242 26.43 -0.52 -0.82
CA LYS A 242 27.47 0.49 -0.67
C LYS A 242 27.35 1.25 0.65
N ASN A 243 26.16 1.63 1.09
CA ASN A 243 25.96 2.29 2.39
C ASN A 243 26.23 1.37 3.58
N ILE A 244 25.87 0.08 3.50
CA ILE A 244 26.21 -0.90 4.54
C ILE A 244 27.74 -1.07 4.61
N PHE A 245 28.43 -1.23 3.47
CA PHE A 245 29.89 -1.35 3.45
C PHE A 245 30.62 -0.04 3.77
N ASN A 246 30.07 1.13 3.43
CA ASN A 246 30.61 2.44 3.81
C ASN A 246 30.43 2.69 5.32
N MET A 247 29.35 2.19 5.93
CA MET A 247 29.18 2.17 7.38
C MET A 247 30.29 1.35 8.06
N TYR A 248 30.73 0.24 7.44
CA TYR A 248 31.92 -0.50 7.88
C TYR A 248 33.24 0.16 7.42
N GLY A 249 33.27 0.89 6.31
CA GLY A 249 34.44 1.64 5.83
C GLY A 249 34.80 2.81 6.74
N SER A 250 33.80 3.52 7.26
CA SER A 250 33.98 4.58 8.27
C SER A 250 34.51 4.08 9.62
N LEU A 251 34.50 2.76 9.86
CA LEU A 251 35.15 2.15 11.03
C LEU A 251 36.66 1.95 10.84
N PHE A 252 37.17 2.02 9.60
CA PHE A 252 38.56 1.70 9.29
C PHE A 252 39.30 2.77 8.48
N VAL A 253 38.62 3.69 7.80
CA VAL A 253 39.28 4.71 6.96
C VAL A 253 38.55 6.06 7.02
N ASN A 254 39.23 7.06 7.58
CA ASN A 254 38.89 8.49 7.60
C ASN A 254 39.32 9.17 6.29
N SER A 255 38.83 8.73 5.12
CA SER A 255 39.15 9.42 3.86
C SER A 255 37.88 9.91 3.18
N GLY A 256 37.67 11.22 3.24
CA GLY A 256 36.63 11.96 2.53
C GLY A 256 36.88 12.04 1.02
N THR A 257 37.06 10.89 0.36
CA THR A 257 37.18 10.82 -1.10
C THR A 257 35.84 10.43 -1.72
N SER A 258 35.47 11.15 -2.78
CA SER A 258 34.13 11.14 -3.37
C SER A 258 33.72 9.77 -3.94
N PRO A 259 32.41 9.47 -4.07
CA PRO A 259 31.90 8.12 -4.27
C PRO A 259 31.88 7.60 -5.73
N THR A 260 32.68 8.14 -6.67
CA THR A 260 32.32 8.13 -8.10
C THR A 260 33.14 7.24 -9.06
N SER A 261 33.97 6.29 -8.62
CA SER A 261 34.55 5.29 -9.55
C SER A 261 34.19 3.85 -9.15
N PHE A 262 33.33 3.23 -9.94
CA PHE A 262 32.74 1.91 -9.70
C PHE A 262 33.61 0.71 -10.13
N TYR A 263 34.83 0.96 -10.61
CA TYR A 263 35.76 -0.08 -11.08
C TYR A 263 37.02 -0.21 -10.22
N ASP A 264 36.95 0.22 -8.97
CA ASP A 264 38.08 0.10 -8.08
C ASP A 264 38.29 -1.37 -7.70
N LEU A 265 39.47 -1.91 -8.02
CA LEU A 265 39.97 -3.23 -7.62
C LEU A 265 39.70 -3.52 -6.12
N SER A 266 39.60 -2.47 -5.30
CA SER A 266 39.28 -2.53 -3.87
C SER A 266 37.89 -3.13 -3.57
N THR A 267 36.87 -2.89 -4.40
CA THR A 267 35.50 -3.41 -4.20
C THR A 267 35.43 -4.90 -4.52
N LEU A 268 36.04 -5.30 -5.64
CA LEU A 268 36.18 -6.71 -6.02
C LEU A 268 37.01 -7.49 -4.97
N THR A 269 38.06 -6.87 -4.43
CA THR A 269 38.89 -7.49 -3.37
C THR A 269 38.12 -7.66 -2.06
N LYS A 270 37.44 -6.61 -1.57
CA LYS A 270 36.59 -6.68 -0.37
C LYS A 270 35.52 -7.76 -0.50
N PHE A 271 34.93 -7.89 -1.69
CA PHE A 271 33.96 -8.92 -2.00
C PHE A 271 34.56 -10.32 -2.01
N SER A 272 35.66 -10.56 -2.73
CA SER A 272 36.33 -11.86 -2.78
C SER A 272 36.70 -12.33 -1.37
N ILE A 273 37.14 -11.41 -0.51
CA ILE A 273 37.38 -11.66 0.91
C ILE A 273 36.07 -12.03 1.62
N ALA A 274 35.02 -11.22 1.52
CA ALA A 274 33.74 -11.50 2.19
C ALA A 274 33.08 -12.82 1.73
N PHE A 275 33.13 -13.12 0.43
CA PHE A 275 32.64 -14.36 -0.15
C PHE A 275 33.46 -15.56 0.34
N SER A 276 34.80 -15.46 0.29
CA SER A 276 35.69 -16.50 0.79
C SER A 276 35.50 -16.74 2.29
N LEU A 277 35.35 -15.66 3.08
CA LEU A 277 35.03 -15.75 4.51
C LEU A 277 33.66 -16.39 4.75
N GLY A 278 32.65 -16.09 3.93
CA GLY A 278 31.33 -16.72 4.02
C GLY A 278 31.38 -18.20 3.69
N VAL A 279 32.03 -18.60 2.60
CA VAL A 279 32.26 -20.01 2.23
C VAL A 279 33.03 -20.72 3.34
N LEU A 280 34.14 -20.13 3.80
CA LEU A 280 34.95 -20.64 4.89
C LEU A 280 34.11 -20.79 6.17
N SER A 281 33.23 -19.84 6.50
CA SER A 281 32.36 -19.90 7.66
C SER A 281 31.39 -21.08 7.61
N LEU A 282 30.87 -21.45 6.43
CA LEU A 282 30.00 -22.63 6.26
C LEU A 282 30.76 -23.94 6.57
N PHE A 283 32.03 -24.02 6.18
CA PHE A 283 32.87 -25.18 6.46
C PHE A 283 33.39 -25.21 7.90
N ILE A 284 33.75 -24.04 8.47
CA ILE A 284 34.07 -23.91 9.89
C ILE A 284 32.86 -24.34 10.73
N PHE A 285 31.66 -23.87 10.40
CA PHE A 285 30.45 -24.26 11.11
C PHE A 285 30.21 -25.78 11.05
N ARG A 286 30.44 -26.41 9.88
CA ARG A 286 30.43 -27.88 9.77
C ARG A 286 31.47 -28.53 10.69
N ALA A 287 32.71 -28.03 10.69
CA ALA A 287 33.78 -28.55 11.54
C ALA A 287 33.40 -28.44 13.02
N VAL A 288 32.79 -27.32 13.43
CA VAL A 288 32.26 -27.11 14.78
C VAL A 288 31.17 -28.13 15.13
N LEU A 289 30.25 -28.42 14.20
CA LEU A 289 29.23 -29.46 14.40
C LEU A 289 29.84 -30.88 14.55
N VAL A 290 30.93 -31.17 13.83
CA VAL A 290 31.66 -32.45 13.94
C VAL A 290 32.44 -32.55 15.25
N MET A 291 33.12 -31.48 15.68
CA MET A 291 33.89 -31.44 16.93
C MET A 291 33.01 -31.58 18.19
N ARG A 292 31.71 -31.32 18.08
CA ARG A 292 30.72 -31.44 19.16
C ARG A 292 30.68 -32.83 19.82
N ASP A 293 31.05 -33.90 19.12
CA ASP A 293 31.10 -35.25 19.72
C ASP A 293 32.29 -35.44 20.67
N LYS A 294 33.32 -34.58 20.61
CA LYS A 294 34.58 -34.76 21.35
C LYS A 294 34.76 -33.83 22.55
N HIS A 295 34.21 -32.62 22.56
CA HIS A 295 34.46 -31.60 23.61
C HIS A 295 33.20 -30.87 24.09
N ASN A 296 33.27 -30.28 25.30
CA ASN A 296 32.19 -29.67 26.08
C ASN A 296 31.57 -28.40 25.43
N PHE A 297 30.90 -28.61 24.29
CA PHE A 297 30.41 -27.61 23.33
C PHE A 297 29.40 -26.62 23.90
N GLY A 298 28.73 -26.93 25.02
CA GLY A 298 27.87 -25.98 25.73
C GLY A 298 28.61 -24.68 26.09
N LYS A 299 29.91 -24.77 26.40
CA LYS A 299 30.75 -23.58 26.67
C LYS A 299 31.04 -22.79 25.38
N ALA A 300 31.38 -23.46 24.28
CA ALA A 300 31.69 -22.80 23.01
C ALA A 300 30.45 -22.14 22.38
N LEU A 301 29.29 -22.81 22.40
CA LEU A 301 28.02 -22.24 21.94
C LEU A 301 27.62 -21.04 22.81
N LYS A 302 27.80 -21.12 24.14
CA LYS A 302 27.59 -19.99 25.04
C LYS A 302 28.47 -18.80 24.65
N TRP A 303 29.76 -19.01 24.37
CA TRP A 303 30.65 -17.94 23.91
C TRP A 303 30.27 -17.38 22.54
N ILE A 304 29.92 -18.22 21.57
CA ILE A 304 29.43 -17.76 20.25
C ILE A 304 28.15 -16.95 20.40
N SER A 305 27.21 -17.39 21.25
CA SER A 305 25.98 -16.65 21.54
C SER A 305 26.25 -15.34 22.27
N ILE A 306 27.20 -15.30 23.22
CA ILE A 306 27.61 -14.07 23.91
C ILE A 306 28.25 -13.09 22.92
N ILE A 307 29.19 -13.56 22.08
CA ILE A 307 29.87 -12.73 21.08
C ILE A 307 28.84 -12.22 20.06
N GLY A 308 27.93 -13.08 19.59
CA GLY A 308 26.86 -12.70 18.69
C GLY A 308 25.89 -11.69 19.31
N ALA A 309 25.53 -11.87 20.58
CA ALA A 309 24.67 -10.94 21.32
C ALA A 309 25.37 -9.60 21.58
N ALA A 310 26.66 -9.61 21.92
CA ALA A 310 27.46 -8.40 22.08
C ALA A 310 27.59 -7.65 20.74
N PHE A 311 27.88 -8.35 19.65
CA PHE A 311 27.95 -7.76 18.31
C PHE A 311 26.61 -7.16 17.88
N LEU A 312 25.49 -7.88 18.12
CA LEU A 312 24.15 -7.37 17.87
C LEU A 312 23.85 -6.13 18.72
N ALA A 313 24.24 -6.13 20.00
CA ALA A 313 24.09 -4.98 20.88
C ALA A 313 24.86 -3.76 20.35
N VAL A 314 26.10 -3.94 19.87
CA VAL A 314 26.88 -2.85 19.23
C VAL A 314 26.16 -2.31 17.99
N ILE A 315 25.61 -3.17 17.12
CA ILE A 315 24.85 -2.75 15.94
C ILE A 315 23.60 -1.95 16.35
N LEU A 316 22.85 -2.43 17.34
CA LEU A 316 21.65 -1.75 17.83
C LEU A 316 21.98 -0.39 18.45
N ILE A 317 23.06 -0.28 19.22
CA ILE A 317 23.54 0.99 19.79
C ILE A 317 23.92 1.96 18.68
N LYS A 318 24.71 1.53 17.70
CA LYS A 318 25.17 2.40 16.60
C LYS A 318 24.02 2.87 15.70
N SER A 319 22.99 2.05 15.50
CA SER A 319 21.88 2.37 14.58
C SER A 319 20.84 3.33 15.16
N GLY A 320 20.80 3.55 16.48
CA GLY A 320 19.91 4.57 17.05
C GLY A 320 19.92 4.68 18.58
N GLY A 321 21.09 4.50 19.17
CA GLY A 321 21.40 4.84 20.56
C GLY A 321 21.01 3.78 21.59
N PHE A 322 21.36 4.06 22.85
CA PHE A 322 21.13 3.16 24.00
C PHE A 322 19.65 2.79 24.22
N ARG A 323 18.70 3.63 23.77
CA ARG A 323 17.26 3.32 23.84
C ARG A 323 16.89 2.04 23.08
N ARG A 324 17.68 1.65 22.08
CA ARG A 324 17.51 0.39 21.34
C ARG A 324 17.92 -0.86 22.13
N LEU A 325 18.67 -0.70 23.23
CA LEU A 325 19.00 -1.78 24.17
C LEU A 325 17.88 -2.12 25.15
N LEU A 326 16.75 -1.39 25.15
CA LEU A 326 15.53 -1.78 25.88
C LEU A 326 14.84 -2.97 25.19
N ILE A 327 15.60 -4.06 25.04
CA ILE A 327 15.30 -5.25 24.22
C ILE A 327 13.92 -5.83 24.54
N PRO A 328 13.48 -5.99 25.81
CA PRO A 328 12.16 -6.57 26.09
C PRO A 328 11.00 -5.70 25.60
N TYR A 329 11.07 -4.39 25.81
CA TYR A 329 10.04 -3.45 25.37
C TYR A 329 10.01 -3.39 23.84
N ASN A 330 11.19 -3.22 23.24
CA ASN A 330 11.37 -3.17 21.80
C ASN A 330 10.82 -4.45 21.13
N LEU A 331 11.19 -5.64 21.64
CA LEU A 331 10.67 -6.91 21.13
C LEU A 331 9.14 -7.01 21.13
N LEU A 332 8.45 -6.35 22.05
CA LEU A 332 6.99 -6.42 22.16
C LEU A 332 6.27 -5.37 21.32
N VAL A 333 6.90 -4.22 21.06
CA VAL A 333 6.27 -3.06 20.41
C VAL A 333 5.66 -3.39 19.05
N PRO A 334 6.36 -4.04 18.09
CA PRO A 334 5.77 -4.36 16.80
C PRO A 334 4.62 -5.37 16.90
N PHE A 335 4.73 -6.38 17.77
CA PHE A 335 3.66 -7.34 18.02
C PHE A 335 2.42 -6.65 18.61
N ALA A 336 2.63 -5.77 19.61
CA ALA A 336 1.57 -5.00 20.23
C ALA A 336 0.91 -4.02 19.27
N GLY A 337 1.69 -3.41 18.36
CA GLY A 337 1.18 -2.54 17.30
C GLY A 337 0.30 -3.28 16.29
N ILE A 338 0.70 -4.49 15.87
CA ILE A 338 -0.14 -5.33 15.00
C ILE A 338 -1.39 -5.78 15.76
N LEU A 339 -1.27 -6.16 17.04
CA LEU A 339 -2.43 -6.55 17.86
C LEU A 339 -3.42 -5.40 18.03
N ALA A 340 -2.95 -4.20 18.36
CA ALA A 340 -3.78 -3.01 18.48
C ALA A 340 -4.51 -2.72 17.16
N SER A 341 -3.80 -2.81 16.04
CA SER A 341 -4.37 -2.63 14.70
C SER A 341 -5.37 -3.70 14.32
N PHE A 342 -5.16 -4.95 14.73
CA PHE A 342 -6.09 -6.03 14.47
C PHE A 342 -7.39 -5.89 15.30
N LEU A 343 -7.29 -5.40 16.54
CA LEU A 343 -8.43 -5.23 17.44
C LEU A 343 -9.21 -3.93 17.19
N GLN A 344 -8.55 -2.87 16.70
CA GLN A 344 -9.16 -1.56 16.42
C GLN A 344 -8.81 -1.06 15.00
N PRO A 345 -9.08 -1.85 13.94
CA PRO A 345 -8.60 -1.55 12.59
C PRO A 345 -9.23 -0.29 12.01
N ILE A 346 -10.54 -0.07 12.23
CA ILE A 346 -11.25 1.12 11.74
C ILE A 346 -10.72 2.40 12.39
N LYS A 347 -10.47 2.36 13.71
CA LYS A 347 -9.86 3.49 14.43
C LYS A 347 -8.49 3.81 13.85
N ASN A 348 -7.65 2.78 13.63
CA ASN A 348 -6.33 2.99 13.06
C ASN A 348 -6.38 3.49 11.61
N ALA A 349 -7.36 3.06 10.82
CA ALA A 349 -7.60 3.59 9.47
C ALA A 349 -8.02 5.07 9.50
N LEU A 350 -8.84 5.49 10.49
CA LEU A 350 -9.20 6.90 10.69
C LEU A 350 -8.02 7.75 11.16
N LEU A 351 -7.09 7.18 11.92
CA LEU A 351 -5.91 7.91 12.41
C LEU A 351 -4.79 8.06 11.36
N ILE A 352 -4.89 7.38 10.22
CA ILE A 352 -4.00 7.66 9.09
C ILE A 352 -4.24 9.11 8.67
N ASN A 353 -3.16 9.86 8.47
CA ASN A 353 -3.24 11.20 7.87
C ASN A 353 -3.56 11.04 6.37
N PRO A 354 -4.75 11.47 5.90
CA PRO A 354 -5.18 11.34 4.52
C PRO A 354 -4.45 12.29 3.56
N ALA A 355 -3.76 13.32 4.08
CA ALA A 355 -3.01 14.29 3.29
C ALA A 355 -1.58 13.81 2.93
N ARG A 356 -1.10 12.72 3.54
CA ARG A 356 0.26 12.21 3.29
C ARG A 356 0.29 11.21 2.14
N PRO A 357 1.18 11.38 1.16
CA PRO A 357 1.59 10.25 0.33
C PRO A 357 2.27 9.24 1.27
N TYR A 358 1.96 7.95 1.14
CA TYR A 358 2.33 6.85 2.05
C TYR A 358 1.49 6.66 3.32
N HIS A 359 1.09 5.41 3.54
CA HIS A 359 0.37 4.99 4.73
C HIS A 359 1.30 4.61 5.89
N PHE A 360 1.26 5.42 6.95
CA PHE A 360 1.84 5.11 8.24
C PHE A 360 0.75 4.60 9.17
N VAL A 361 0.85 3.35 9.62
CA VAL A 361 -0.08 2.83 10.62
C VAL A 361 0.35 3.35 11.99
N PRO A 362 -0.46 4.16 12.68
CA PRO A 362 -0.13 4.60 14.02
C PRO A 362 -0.18 3.39 14.96
N LEU A 363 0.97 3.05 15.54
CA LEU A 363 1.05 2.00 16.56
C LEU A 363 0.55 2.58 17.89
N GLN A 364 -0.78 2.66 18.04
CA GLN A 364 -1.42 3.06 19.29
C GLN A 364 -1.27 1.96 20.34
N ILE A 365 -0.09 1.89 20.97
CA ILE A 365 0.19 0.92 22.02
C ILE A 365 -0.36 1.46 23.33
N SER A 366 -1.52 0.95 23.73
CA SER A 366 -2.05 1.13 25.08
C SER A 366 -1.42 0.13 26.06
N PRO A 367 -1.41 0.42 27.37
CA PRO A 367 -1.00 -0.54 28.39
C PRO A 367 -1.75 -1.87 28.30
N LEU A 368 -3.05 -1.83 27.96
CA LEU A 368 -3.87 -3.02 27.76
C LEU A 368 -3.38 -3.86 26.58
N THR A 369 -3.11 -3.26 25.41
CA THR A 369 -2.60 -3.98 24.23
C THR A 369 -1.20 -4.55 24.47
N LEU A 370 -0.37 -3.88 25.25
CA LEU A 370 0.93 -4.39 25.64
C LEU A 370 0.80 -5.60 26.57
N LEU A 371 -0.06 -5.52 27.59
CA LEU A 371 -0.33 -6.62 28.52
C LEU A 371 -0.95 -7.84 27.81
N LEU A 372 -1.89 -7.61 26.90
CA LEU A 372 -2.44 -8.66 26.05
C LEU A 372 -1.38 -9.30 25.16
N SER A 373 -0.43 -8.51 24.63
CA SER A 373 0.67 -9.04 23.82
C SER A 373 1.60 -9.93 24.64
N VAL A 374 1.96 -9.49 25.85
CA VAL A 374 2.74 -10.31 26.80
C VAL A 374 1.99 -11.59 27.14
N LEU A 375 0.68 -11.52 27.37
CA LEU A 375 -0.16 -12.68 27.66
C LEU A 375 -0.18 -13.66 26.48
N VAL A 376 -0.43 -13.18 25.26
CA VAL A 376 -0.46 -14.00 24.04
C VAL A 376 0.89 -14.69 23.83
N ILE A 377 1.99 -13.92 23.86
CA ILE A 377 3.34 -14.47 23.66
C ILE A 377 3.69 -15.44 24.78
N GLY A 378 3.36 -15.13 26.04
CA GLY A 378 3.60 -15.98 27.20
C GLY A 378 2.88 -17.32 27.10
N ILE A 379 1.57 -17.32 26.81
CA ILE A 379 0.77 -18.53 26.61
C ILE A 379 1.33 -19.33 25.43
N PHE A 380 1.66 -18.67 24.32
CA PHE A 380 2.22 -19.32 23.13
C PHE A 380 3.53 -20.05 23.46
N ILE A 381 4.49 -19.38 24.10
CA ILE A 381 5.78 -19.96 24.47
C ILE A 381 5.60 -21.11 25.46
N MET A 382 4.82 -20.91 26.53
CA MET A 382 4.67 -21.89 27.61
C MET A 382 3.92 -23.15 27.16
N ASN A 383 2.84 -23.01 26.40
CA ASN A 383 1.98 -24.14 26.04
C ASN A 383 2.35 -24.80 24.72
N PHE A 384 2.95 -24.07 23.79
CA PHE A 384 3.22 -24.57 22.43
C PHE A 384 4.71 -24.56 22.12
N GLY A 385 5.38 -23.41 22.27
CA GLY A 385 6.81 -23.27 21.92
C GLY A 385 7.72 -24.26 22.66
N ARG A 386 7.50 -24.46 23.96
CA ARG A 386 8.27 -25.43 24.77
C ARG A 386 8.01 -26.89 24.40
N LYS A 387 6.77 -27.22 23.99
CA LYS A 387 6.36 -28.60 23.66
C LYS A 387 6.72 -28.98 22.23
N ASN A 388 6.72 -28.00 21.33
CA ASN A 388 6.97 -28.19 19.92
C ASN A 388 8.19 -27.39 19.47
N LYS A 389 9.34 -28.08 19.49
CA LYS A 389 10.64 -27.56 19.09
C LYS A 389 10.67 -26.94 17.69
N ALA A 390 9.81 -27.39 16.77
CA ALA A 390 9.74 -26.85 15.41
C ALA A 390 9.27 -25.38 15.38
N LEU A 391 8.54 -24.91 16.40
CA LEU A 391 8.08 -23.52 16.47
C LEU A 391 9.20 -22.52 16.74
N ALA A 392 10.39 -22.97 17.13
CA ALA A 392 11.55 -22.09 17.32
C ALA A 392 11.94 -21.32 16.04
N VAL A 393 11.58 -21.85 14.85
CA VAL A 393 11.79 -21.15 13.58
C VAL A 393 11.06 -19.81 13.50
N LEU A 394 9.90 -19.69 14.15
CA LEU A 394 9.11 -18.45 14.18
C LEU A 394 9.82 -17.37 15.00
N ALA A 395 10.54 -17.76 16.06
CA ALA A 395 11.36 -16.83 16.84
C ALA A 395 12.53 -16.31 16.01
N THR A 396 13.21 -17.17 15.24
CA THR A 396 14.29 -16.74 14.33
C THR A 396 13.76 -15.79 13.26
N PHE A 397 12.61 -16.11 12.66
CA PHE A 397 11.94 -15.22 11.70
C PHE A 397 11.68 -13.85 12.35
N TYR A 398 11.06 -13.83 13.54
CA TYR A 398 10.72 -12.60 14.26
C TYR A 398 11.95 -11.74 14.57
N MET A 399 13.02 -12.35 15.08
CA MET A 399 14.20 -11.63 15.53
C MET A 399 14.93 -10.94 14.37
N ILE A 400 15.02 -11.58 13.21
CA ILE A 400 15.68 -10.99 12.04
C ILE A 400 14.84 -9.85 11.47
N ASP A 401 13.52 -10.04 11.38
CA ASP A 401 12.61 -8.97 10.94
C ASP A 401 12.62 -7.77 11.86
N LEU A 402 12.70 -8.01 13.17
CA LEU A 402 12.77 -6.95 14.17
C LEU A 402 14.01 -6.07 13.96
N ILE A 403 15.17 -6.69 13.72
CA ILE A 403 16.42 -5.96 13.40
C ILE A 403 16.21 -5.12 12.14
N TYR A 404 15.59 -5.70 11.11
CA TYR A 404 15.30 -4.99 9.87
C TYR A 404 14.35 -3.81 10.10
N LEU A 405 13.26 -3.99 10.83
CA LEU A 405 12.28 -2.96 11.15
C LEU A 405 12.89 -1.83 11.96
N TYR A 406 13.84 -2.10 12.85
CA TYR A 406 14.52 -1.05 13.61
C TYR A 406 15.45 -0.17 12.78
N LEU A 407 15.80 -0.57 11.57
CA LEU A 407 16.48 0.33 10.64
C LEU A 407 15.53 1.44 10.13
N TRP A 408 14.21 1.31 10.33
CA TRP A 408 13.20 2.22 9.81
C TRP A 408 12.35 2.80 10.95
N ASN A 409 12.47 4.11 11.21
CA ASN A 409 11.62 4.82 12.16
C ASN A 409 11.18 6.17 11.57
N PRO A 410 9.87 6.43 11.35
CA PRO A 410 8.72 5.57 11.63
C PRO A 410 8.59 4.34 10.72
N ILE A 411 7.93 3.28 11.21
CA ILE A 411 7.69 2.04 10.45
C ILE A 411 6.48 2.24 9.52
N ARG A 412 6.71 2.15 8.20
CA ARG A 412 5.63 2.19 7.19
C ARG A 412 4.81 0.89 7.20
N SER A 413 3.51 0.98 6.87
CA SER A 413 2.56 -0.15 6.84
C SER A 413 3.12 -1.39 6.15
N ARG A 414 3.74 -1.19 4.98
CA ARG A 414 4.30 -2.26 4.13
C ARG A 414 5.28 -3.20 4.82
N TYR A 415 6.04 -2.71 5.80
CA TYR A 415 7.05 -3.53 6.46
C TYR A 415 6.45 -4.48 7.51
N PHE A 416 5.19 -4.27 7.92
CA PHE A 416 4.50 -5.20 8.80
C PHE A 416 4.17 -6.54 8.12
N ILE A 417 4.27 -6.63 6.78
CA ILE A 417 4.07 -7.90 6.08
C ILE A 417 5.05 -8.98 6.55
N TYR A 418 6.26 -8.60 6.99
CA TYR A 418 7.26 -9.54 7.47
C TYR A 418 6.87 -10.21 8.80
N LEU A 419 6.32 -9.43 9.72
CA LEU A 419 5.89 -9.93 11.04
C LEU A 419 4.51 -10.59 11.01
N SER A 420 3.69 -10.28 10.01
CA SER A 420 2.30 -10.72 9.93
C SER A 420 2.11 -12.24 9.97
N PRO A 421 2.90 -13.08 9.26
CA PRO A 421 2.80 -14.54 9.36
C PRO A 421 2.97 -15.04 10.80
N ILE A 422 3.98 -14.52 11.51
CA ILE A 422 4.32 -14.93 12.87
C ILE A 422 3.20 -14.53 13.84
N PHE A 423 2.74 -13.29 13.73
CA PHE A 423 1.62 -12.78 14.51
C PHE A 423 0.36 -13.62 14.30
N CYS A 424 -0.01 -13.90 13.04
CA CYS A 424 -1.21 -14.68 12.71
C CYS A 424 -1.15 -16.11 13.27
N ILE A 425 0.03 -16.75 13.25
CA ILE A 425 0.22 -18.09 13.82
C ILE A 425 0.12 -18.05 15.34
N ALA A 426 0.88 -17.16 16.00
CA ALA A 426 0.92 -17.08 17.45
C ALA A 426 -0.45 -16.71 18.04
N PHE A 427 -1.10 -15.68 17.49
CA PHE A 427 -2.40 -15.22 17.94
C PHE A 427 -3.48 -16.29 17.77
N CYS A 428 -3.58 -16.90 16.58
CA CYS A 428 -4.61 -17.92 16.33
C CYS A 428 -4.41 -19.19 17.17
N THR A 429 -3.15 -19.54 17.48
CA THR A 429 -2.84 -20.66 18.38
C THR A 429 -3.36 -20.39 19.80
N VAL A 430 -3.11 -19.19 20.33
CA VAL A 430 -3.59 -18.80 21.66
C VAL A 430 -5.11 -18.62 21.70
N PHE A 431 -5.68 -18.07 20.63
CA PHE A 431 -7.12 -17.90 20.50
C PHE A 431 -7.86 -19.24 20.46
N ASP A 432 -7.41 -20.21 19.65
CA ASP A 432 -8.00 -21.56 19.62
C ASP A 432 -7.82 -22.29 20.97
N TYR A 433 -6.69 -22.08 21.65
CA TYR A 433 -6.46 -22.61 22.99
C TYR A 433 -7.47 -22.05 24.01
N ALA A 434 -7.62 -20.73 24.07
CA ALA A 434 -8.57 -20.06 24.95
C ALA A 434 -10.02 -20.49 24.65
N TYR A 435 -10.40 -20.52 23.36
CA TYR A 435 -11.71 -20.95 22.91
C TYR A 435 -12.00 -22.41 23.29
N THR A 436 -11.06 -23.32 23.06
CA THR A 436 -11.21 -24.74 23.41
C THR A 436 -11.32 -24.92 24.91
N TYR A 437 -10.56 -24.16 25.70
CA TYR A 437 -10.65 -24.16 27.16
C TYR A 437 -12.03 -23.70 27.63
N MET A 438 -12.52 -22.56 27.16
CA MET A 438 -13.84 -22.02 27.50
C MET A 438 -14.99 -22.97 27.12
N THR A 439 -14.91 -23.57 25.93
CA THR A 439 -16.00 -24.42 25.42
C THR A 439 -15.95 -25.86 25.89
N ARG A 440 -14.92 -26.26 26.66
CA ARG A 440 -14.75 -27.65 27.14
C ARG A 440 -15.93 -28.12 27.98
N HIS A 441 -16.48 -27.23 28.80
CA HIS A 441 -17.59 -27.53 29.72
C HIS A 441 -18.99 -27.21 29.15
N MET A 442 -19.05 -26.64 27.95
CA MET A 442 -20.32 -26.29 27.31
C MET A 442 -20.98 -27.53 26.67
N ARG A 443 -22.25 -27.78 27.00
CA ARG A 443 -23.10 -28.84 26.42
C ARG A 443 -23.62 -28.47 25.02
N LEU A 444 -22.71 -28.12 24.11
CA LEU A 444 -23.03 -27.80 22.71
C LEU A 444 -22.56 -28.91 21.77
N LYS A 445 -23.33 -29.17 20.70
CA LYS A 445 -22.90 -30.05 19.61
C LYS A 445 -21.62 -29.51 18.98
N VAL A 446 -20.72 -30.40 18.53
CA VAL A 446 -19.43 -30.00 17.94
C VAL A 446 -19.61 -29.02 16.78
N VAL A 447 -20.60 -29.25 15.92
CA VAL A 447 -20.92 -28.36 14.79
C VAL A 447 -21.26 -26.94 15.26
N ALA A 448 -22.05 -26.81 16.34
CA ALA A 448 -22.40 -25.51 16.90
C ALA A 448 -21.18 -24.78 17.47
N LYS A 449 -20.27 -25.49 18.13
CA LYS A 449 -18.99 -24.91 18.59
C LYS A 449 -18.18 -24.39 17.40
N GLU A 450 -18.01 -25.18 16.34
CA GLU A 450 -17.26 -24.74 15.16
C GLU A 450 -17.91 -23.53 14.47
N LEU A 451 -19.24 -23.48 14.37
CA LEU A 451 -19.97 -22.33 13.83
C LEU A 451 -19.76 -21.07 14.67
N ILE A 452 -19.86 -21.18 16.00
CA ILE A 452 -19.61 -20.05 16.91
C ILE A 452 -18.18 -19.54 16.76
N LEU A 453 -17.19 -20.43 16.70
CA LEU A 453 -15.79 -20.06 16.48
C LEU A 453 -15.62 -19.27 15.17
N VAL A 454 -16.20 -19.77 14.08
CA VAL A 454 -16.17 -19.11 12.78
C VAL A 454 -16.85 -17.73 12.83
N LEU A 455 -18.00 -17.61 13.48
CA LEU A 455 -18.72 -16.34 13.62
C LEU A 455 -17.93 -15.30 14.42
N ILE A 456 -17.30 -15.72 15.52
CA ILE A 456 -16.40 -14.84 16.29
C ILE A 456 -15.25 -14.39 15.40
N PHE A 457 -14.64 -15.31 14.66
CA PHE A 457 -13.49 -14.95 13.82
C PHE A 457 -13.88 -14.04 12.64
N LEU A 458 -15.04 -14.28 12.03
CA LEU A 458 -15.63 -13.40 11.01
C LEU A 458 -15.84 -11.98 11.56
N SER A 459 -16.33 -11.86 12.81
CA SER A 459 -16.52 -10.56 13.46
C SER A 459 -15.21 -9.80 13.68
N LEU A 460 -14.06 -10.48 13.75
CA LEU A 460 -12.73 -9.87 13.83
C LEU A 460 -12.16 -9.52 12.44
N CYS A 461 -12.42 -10.36 11.44
CA CYS A 461 -11.91 -10.17 10.07
C CYS A 461 -12.63 -9.04 9.31
N ILE A 462 -13.96 -8.96 9.38
CA ILE A 462 -14.75 -7.98 8.61
C ILE A 462 -14.30 -6.52 8.89
N PRO A 463 -14.12 -6.08 10.14
CA PRO A 463 -13.63 -4.73 10.43
C PRO A 463 -12.26 -4.42 9.82
N ASN A 464 -11.38 -5.42 9.67
CA ASN A 464 -10.09 -5.22 9.04
C ASN A 464 -10.23 -5.00 7.52
N VAL A 465 -11.11 -5.74 6.83
CA VAL A 465 -11.38 -5.52 5.39
C VAL A 465 -12.00 -4.14 5.15
N LEU A 466 -12.93 -3.73 6.01
CA LEU A 466 -13.52 -2.39 5.95
C LEU A 466 -12.48 -1.29 6.22
N ALA A 467 -11.54 -1.51 7.14
CA ALA A 467 -10.44 -0.59 7.39
C ALA A 467 -9.50 -0.43 6.18
N ILE A 468 -9.24 -1.53 5.46
CA ILE A 468 -8.48 -1.49 4.19
C ILE A 468 -9.24 -0.64 3.16
N LYS A 469 -10.52 -0.92 2.95
CA LYS A 469 -11.37 -0.14 2.02
C LYS A 469 -11.35 1.35 2.39
N LEU A 470 -11.55 1.65 3.67
CA LEU A 470 -11.52 3.02 4.20
C LEU A 470 -10.17 3.68 3.93
N ALA A 471 -9.05 3.04 4.25
CA ALA A 471 -7.72 3.61 4.05
C ALA A 471 -7.42 3.89 2.57
N LEU A 472 -7.87 3.02 1.66
CA LEU A 472 -7.73 3.23 0.22
C LEU A 472 -8.55 4.44 -0.28
N VAL A 473 -9.79 4.59 0.18
CA VAL A 473 -10.61 5.77 -0.16
C VAL A 473 -9.93 7.04 0.35
N ARG A 474 -9.50 7.05 1.61
CA ARG A 474 -8.91 8.23 2.27
C ARG A 474 -7.56 8.65 1.69
N GLY A 475 -6.74 7.69 1.27
CA GLY A 475 -5.42 7.98 0.68
C GLY A 475 -5.44 8.31 -0.81
N ARG A 476 -6.58 8.11 -1.49
CA ARG A 476 -6.68 8.23 -2.96
C ARG A 476 -6.19 9.58 -3.46
N MET A 477 -6.65 10.68 -2.85
CA MET A 477 -6.28 12.02 -3.29
C MET A 477 -4.81 12.34 -3.06
N ALA A 478 -4.28 12.06 -1.87
CA ALA A 478 -2.86 12.31 -1.61
C ALA A 478 -1.97 11.51 -2.56
N ASN A 479 -2.28 10.23 -2.82
CA ASN A 479 -1.47 9.39 -3.73
C ASN A 479 -1.51 9.86 -5.20
N ASN A 480 -2.61 10.47 -5.63
CA ASN A 480 -2.84 10.89 -7.02
C ASN A 480 -2.80 12.42 -7.22
N PHE A 481 -2.35 13.16 -6.21
CA PHE A 481 -2.38 14.62 -6.22
C PHE A 481 -1.67 15.19 -7.45
N VAL A 482 -0.45 14.73 -7.74
CA VAL A 482 0.36 15.24 -8.86
C VAL A 482 -0.21 14.96 -10.26
N THR A 483 -1.15 14.02 -10.38
CA THR A 483 -1.81 13.64 -11.63
C THR A 483 -3.27 14.07 -11.69
N TYR A 484 -3.77 14.73 -10.65
CA TYR A 484 -5.15 15.16 -10.52
C TYR A 484 -5.67 15.88 -11.78
N ASN A 485 -4.93 16.85 -12.29
CA ASN A 485 -5.34 17.65 -13.44
C ASN A 485 -5.54 16.82 -14.73
N TYR A 486 -4.79 15.73 -14.91
CA TYR A 486 -4.98 14.84 -16.05
C TYR A 486 -6.11 13.83 -15.82
N LEU A 487 -6.26 13.31 -14.60
CA LEU A 487 -7.38 12.44 -14.26
C LEU A 487 -8.70 13.16 -14.50
N ARG A 488 -8.76 14.42 -14.06
CA ARG A 488 -9.86 15.33 -14.31
C ARG A 488 -10.10 15.55 -15.80
N ALA A 489 -9.05 15.91 -16.55
CA ALA A 489 -9.18 16.15 -17.98
C ALA A 489 -9.64 14.90 -18.74
N ALA A 490 -9.09 13.74 -18.40
CA ALA A 490 -9.46 12.47 -18.99
C ALA A 490 -10.93 12.11 -18.71
N ASP A 491 -11.42 12.33 -17.48
CA ASP A 491 -12.82 12.10 -17.14
C ASP A 491 -13.77 13.01 -17.93
N ILE A 492 -13.47 14.32 -18.01
CA ILE A 492 -14.27 15.29 -18.77
C ILE A 492 -14.32 14.91 -20.25
N ILE A 493 -13.18 14.59 -20.86
CA ILE A 493 -13.10 14.16 -22.27
C ILE A 493 -13.86 12.84 -22.47
N LYS A 494 -13.75 11.90 -21.53
CA LYS A 494 -14.47 10.62 -21.60
C LYS A 494 -15.99 10.83 -21.57
N LYS A 495 -16.50 11.70 -20.69
CA LYS A 495 -17.93 12.05 -20.62
C LYS A 495 -18.39 12.67 -21.94
N ASP A 496 -17.64 13.61 -22.50
CA ASP A 496 -17.95 14.27 -23.77
C ASP A 496 -18.02 13.27 -24.94
N LEU A 497 -16.98 12.45 -25.13
CA LEU A 497 -16.95 11.41 -26.17
C LEU A 497 -18.11 10.41 -26.02
N THR A 498 -18.48 10.06 -24.79
CA THR A 498 -19.59 9.13 -24.53
C THR A 498 -20.93 9.73 -24.96
N LYS A 499 -21.11 11.06 -24.86
CA LYS A 499 -22.31 11.77 -25.31
C LYS A 499 -22.42 11.81 -26.84
N ILE A 500 -21.30 12.00 -27.53
CA ILE A 500 -21.28 12.16 -29.00
C ILE A 500 -21.52 10.81 -29.70
N GLU A 501 -20.86 9.73 -29.27
CA GLU A 501 -20.80 8.48 -30.06
C GLU A 501 -21.17 7.20 -29.30
N GLY A 502 -21.48 7.31 -28.00
CA GLY A 502 -21.72 6.17 -27.13
C GLY A 502 -20.44 5.40 -26.76
N VAL A 503 -20.53 4.57 -25.72
CA VAL A 503 -19.37 3.95 -25.03
C VAL A 503 -18.45 3.12 -25.95
N ARG A 504 -18.99 2.52 -27.04
CA ARG A 504 -18.24 1.57 -27.89
C ARG A 504 -17.39 2.22 -29.00
N ALA A 505 -17.59 3.50 -29.32
CA ALA A 505 -16.86 4.18 -30.39
C ALA A 505 -15.47 4.69 -29.95
N ILE A 506 -15.24 4.80 -28.63
CA ILE A 506 -14.04 5.38 -28.03
C ILE A 506 -12.79 4.47 -28.20
N GLU A 507 -12.98 3.17 -28.45
CA GLU A 507 -11.89 2.19 -28.44
C GLU A 507 -10.87 2.31 -29.59
N LYS A 508 -11.19 3.06 -30.67
CA LYS A 508 -10.36 3.13 -31.89
C LYS A 508 -9.90 4.54 -32.29
N LYS A 509 -10.21 5.57 -31.51
CA LYS A 509 -9.85 6.96 -31.87
C LYS A 509 -8.49 7.38 -31.31
N GLU A 510 -7.73 8.08 -32.14
CA GLU A 510 -6.57 8.86 -31.70
C GLU A 510 -7.07 10.15 -31.03
N LEU A 511 -6.66 10.39 -29.78
CA LEU A 511 -6.99 11.62 -29.05
C LEU A 511 -5.83 12.62 -29.14
N TYR A 512 -6.11 13.84 -29.59
CA TYR A 512 -5.12 14.91 -29.65
C TYR A 512 -5.34 15.87 -28.48
N ILE A 513 -4.35 16.06 -27.61
CA ILE A 513 -4.45 16.94 -26.45
C ILE A 513 -3.31 17.96 -26.45
N ASN A 514 -3.68 19.24 -26.43
CA ASN A 514 -2.77 20.37 -26.54
C ASN A 514 -2.70 21.19 -25.23
N LYS A 515 -1.60 21.95 -25.06
CA LYS A 515 -1.33 22.87 -23.93
C LYS A 515 -1.27 22.21 -22.54
N PHE A 516 -0.77 20.99 -22.43
CA PHE A 516 -0.54 20.37 -21.13
C PHE A 516 0.77 20.86 -20.47
N MET A 517 0.78 20.97 -19.14
CA MET A 517 2.01 21.15 -18.36
C MET A 517 2.69 19.78 -18.17
N PRO A 518 3.97 19.55 -18.51
CA PRO A 518 4.59 18.23 -18.43
C PRO A 518 4.79 17.70 -16.99
N LEU A 519 4.76 16.37 -16.81
CA LEU A 519 5.17 15.69 -15.56
C LEU A 519 6.69 15.70 -15.45
N THR A 520 7.26 16.63 -14.68
CA THR A 520 8.70 16.63 -14.39
C THR A 520 9.00 15.76 -13.17
N PHE A 521 9.79 14.70 -13.37
CA PHE A 521 10.36 13.91 -12.28
C PHE A 521 11.86 14.18 -12.22
N THR A 522 12.35 14.78 -11.13
CA THR A 522 13.78 15.09 -10.92
C THR A 522 14.69 13.86 -11.06
N HIS A 523 14.20 12.66 -10.73
CA HIS A 523 14.93 11.40 -10.89
C HIS A 523 14.92 10.82 -12.31
N ALA A 524 14.09 11.34 -13.23
CA ALA A 524 13.99 10.86 -14.61
C ALA A 524 15.07 11.46 -15.54
N HIS A 525 15.79 12.50 -15.12
CA HIS A 525 16.82 13.15 -15.95
C HIS A 525 17.97 12.21 -16.34
N THR A 526 18.17 11.08 -15.64
CA THR A 526 19.14 10.04 -15.99
C THR A 526 18.61 9.00 -17.00
N PHE A 527 17.31 8.97 -17.29
CA PHE A 527 16.68 8.06 -18.27
C PHE A 527 16.29 8.78 -19.58
N ALA A 528 16.73 10.03 -19.75
CA ALA A 528 16.41 10.90 -20.86
C ALA A 528 17.07 10.43 -22.16
N ASN A 529 16.39 9.59 -22.94
CA ASN A 529 16.71 9.41 -24.36
C ASN A 529 15.49 9.36 -25.30
N SER A 530 14.25 9.40 -24.81
CA SER A 530 13.08 9.66 -25.66
C SER A 530 11.88 10.12 -24.85
N ASP A 531 11.40 11.33 -25.18
CA ASP A 531 10.09 11.93 -24.88
C ASP A 531 9.37 11.50 -23.59
N SER A 532 10.04 11.60 -22.44
CA SER A 532 9.53 11.11 -21.13
C SER A 532 8.25 11.79 -20.64
N TYR A 533 7.82 12.87 -21.27
CA TYR A 533 6.65 13.64 -20.83
C TYR A 533 5.35 13.13 -21.44
N ASN A 534 5.42 12.49 -22.60
CA ASN A 534 4.22 12.07 -23.33
C ASN A 534 3.68 10.70 -22.85
N ASP A 535 4.58 9.74 -22.59
CA ASP A 535 4.18 8.39 -22.21
C ASP A 535 3.48 8.34 -20.84
N ASN A 536 3.97 9.10 -19.86
CA ASN A 536 3.40 9.08 -18.50
C ASN A 536 1.95 9.59 -18.49
N ILE A 537 1.66 10.64 -19.27
CA ILE A 537 0.31 11.20 -19.40
C ILE A 537 -0.59 10.22 -20.16
N ARG A 538 -0.10 9.61 -21.25
CA ARG A 538 -0.83 8.57 -21.98
C ARG A 538 -1.29 7.44 -21.04
N PHE A 539 -0.42 7.00 -20.12
CA PHE A 539 -0.80 5.99 -19.13
C PHE A 539 -1.90 6.47 -18.18
N VAL A 540 -1.89 7.73 -17.74
CA VAL A 540 -2.99 8.28 -16.91
C VAL A 540 -4.32 8.23 -17.68
N PHE A 541 -4.31 8.59 -18.95
CA PHE A 541 -5.50 8.50 -19.81
C PHE A 541 -5.96 7.06 -20.02
N MET A 542 -5.06 6.11 -20.31
CA MET A 542 -5.41 4.69 -20.41
C MET A 542 -6.14 4.17 -19.16
N GLN A 543 -5.69 4.60 -17.97
CA GLN A 543 -6.29 4.22 -16.70
C GLN A 543 -7.67 4.87 -16.49
N ALA A 544 -7.82 6.17 -16.75
CA ALA A 544 -9.10 6.86 -16.62
C ALA A 544 -10.16 6.35 -17.62
N PHE A 545 -9.74 5.99 -18.83
CA PHE A 545 -10.60 5.41 -19.86
C PHE A 545 -10.87 3.92 -19.66
N ASP A 546 -10.10 3.26 -18.79
CA ASP A 546 -10.05 1.80 -18.66
C ASP A 546 -9.76 1.09 -20.00
N ASN A 547 -8.86 1.67 -20.80
CA ASN A 547 -8.54 1.21 -22.15
C ASN A 547 -7.02 1.21 -22.39
N ALA A 548 -6.45 0.00 -22.44
CA ALA A 548 -5.03 -0.22 -22.66
C ALA A 548 -4.55 0.09 -24.10
N SER A 549 -5.44 0.12 -25.09
CA SER A 549 -5.08 0.42 -26.48
C SER A 549 -5.28 1.89 -26.85
N LEU A 550 -5.64 2.75 -25.89
CA LEU A 550 -5.89 4.16 -26.15
C LEU A 550 -4.62 4.85 -26.69
N GLU A 551 -4.78 5.52 -27.83
CA GLU A 551 -3.72 6.30 -28.44
C GLU A 551 -3.93 7.79 -28.16
N VAL A 552 -3.03 8.37 -27.38
CA VAL A 552 -3.06 9.80 -27.00
C VAL A 552 -1.85 10.48 -27.62
N LYS A 553 -2.10 11.47 -28.47
CA LYS A 553 -1.11 12.35 -29.10
C LYS A 553 -1.10 13.68 -28.37
N LEU A 554 0.09 14.14 -27.99
CA LEU A 554 0.28 15.25 -27.07
C LEU A 554 1.08 16.38 -27.73
N ASN A 555 0.54 17.60 -27.72
CA ASN A 555 1.15 18.80 -28.35
C ASN A 555 1.59 18.59 -29.82
N GLN A 556 0.92 17.71 -30.55
CA GLN A 556 1.13 17.52 -31.98
C GLN A 556 0.09 18.34 -32.74
N THR A 557 0.54 19.17 -33.69
CA THR A 557 -0.37 19.88 -34.59
C THR A 557 -1.20 18.86 -35.35
N GLN A 558 -2.51 18.97 -35.22
CA GLN A 558 -3.46 18.18 -36.00
C GLN A 558 -3.13 18.45 -37.48
N GLN A 559 -2.59 17.46 -38.20
CA GLN A 559 -2.44 17.61 -39.65
C GLN A 559 -3.85 17.73 -40.23
N GLU A 560 -4.17 18.95 -40.69
CA GLU A 560 -5.39 19.29 -41.41
C GLU A 560 -5.60 18.26 -42.54
N GLY A 561 -6.71 17.51 -42.51
CA GLY A 561 -7.14 16.73 -43.68
C GLY A 561 -7.55 15.26 -43.51
N ARG A 562 -7.86 14.72 -42.32
CA ARG A 562 -8.57 13.41 -42.21
C ARG A 562 -9.65 13.45 -41.13
N GLY A 563 -10.91 13.33 -41.56
CA GLY A 563 -12.13 13.64 -40.82
C GLY A 563 -12.62 12.63 -39.76
N ASP A 564 -11.72 12.01 -38.99
CA ASP A 564 -12.08 11.14 -37.85
C ASP A 564 -11.33 11.53 -36.55
N LYS A 565 -10.87 12.79 -36.43
CA LYS A 565 -9.90 13.23 -35.41
C LYS A 565 -10.51 14.26 -34.46
N GLU A 566 -10.61 13.92 -33.17
CA GLU A 566 -11.07 14.81 -32.10
C GLU A 566 -9.88 15.45 -31.37
N GLY A 567 -9.89 16.78 -31.30
CA GLY A 567 -8.85 17.58 -30.64
C GLY A 567 -9.36 18.27 -29.39
N TYR A 568 -8.59 18.21 -28.30
CA TYR A 568 -8.88 18.87 -27.03
C TYR A 568 -7.74 19.80 -26.60
N LEU A 569 -8.10 20.88 -25.91
CA LEU A 569 -7.18 21.88 -25.41
C LEU A 569 -7.32 22.02 -23.89
N LEU A 570 -6.20 21.89 -23.17
CA LEU A 570 -6.14 22.16 -21.73
C LEU A 570 -5.75 23.62 -21.50
N ASP A 571 -6.70 24.45 -21.06
CA ASP A 571 -6.51 25.89 -20.86
C ASP A 571 -6.70 26.23 -19.38
N GLY A 572 -5.63 26.02 -18.60
CA GLY A 572 -5.66 26.11 -17.15
C GLY A 572 -6.59 25.06 -16.55
N TYR A 573 -7.71 25.50 -15.97
CA TYR A 573 -8.74 24.62 -15.41
C TYR A 573 -9.80 24.20 -16.45
N MET A 574 -9.89 24.86 -17.61
CA MET A 574 -10.88 24.50 -18.63
C MET A 574 -10.37 23.38 -19.55
N VAL A 575 -11.28 22.51 -19.96
CA VAL A 575 -11.05 21.52 -21.01
C VAL A 575 -11.91 21.94 -22.18
N LYS A 576 -11.30 22.25 -23.31
CA LYS A 576 -12.01 22.74 -24.50
C LYS A 576 -11.96 21.72 -25.63
N ASN A 577 -13.02 21.63 -26.42
CA ASN A 577 -13.05 20.86 -27.67
C ASN A 577 -12.34 21.63 -28.82
N ALA A 578 -12.41 21.08 -30.02
CA ALA A 578 -11.83 21.67 -31.23
C ALA A 578 -12.42 23.06 -31.57
N ASP A 579 -13.69 23.29 -31.24
CA ASP A 579 -14.38 24.56 -31.44
C ASP A 579 -14.02 25.62 -30.37
N GLY A 580 -13.21 25.24 -29.37
CA GLY A 580 -12.81 26.11 -28.27
C GLY A 580 -13.87 26.24 -27.16
N GLU A 581 -14.94 25.46 -27.21
CA GLU A 581 -15.99 25.42 -26.19
C GLU A 581 -15.52 24.61 -24.99
N ASP A 582 -15.76 25.12 -23.78
CA ASP A 582 -15.48 24.41 -22.52
C ASP A 582 -16.48 23.26 -22.37
N ILE A 583 -16.00 22.01 -22.35
CA ILE A 583 -16.83 20.80 -22.33
C ILE A 583 -17.12 20.27 -20.91
N SER A 584 -16.65 20.97 -19.87
CA SER A 584 -17.02 20.63 -18.49
C SER A 584 -18.51 20.94 -18.24
N GLU A 585 -19.32 19.90 -18.06
CA GLU A 585 -20.77 20.03 -17.84
C GLU A 585 -21.10 20.90 -16.63
N PHE A 586 -20.45 20.64 -15.48
CA PHE A 586 -20.56 21.48 -14.29
C PHE A 586 -20.26 22.96 -14.61
N SER A 587 -19.12 23.24 -15.26
CA SER A 587 -18.70 24.61 -15.60
C SER A 587 -19.70 25.29 -16.54
N GLN A 588 -20.21 24.58 -17.54
CA GLN A 588 -21.21 25.09 -18.48
C GLN A 588 -22.53 25.41 -17.77
N ILE A 589 -23.06 24.50 -16.95
CA ILE A 589 -24.30 24.71 -16.19
C ILE A 589 -24.12 25.90 -15.23
N PHE A 590 -23.02 25.93 -14.47
CA PHE A 590 -22.71 27.01 -13.54
C PHE A 590 -22.63 28.39 -14.23
N LYS A 591 -21.91 28.51 -15.35
CA LYS A 591 -21.81 29.76 -16.12
C LYS A 591 -23.19 30.18 -16.67
N ARG A 592 -24.01 29.24 -17.12
CA ARG A 592 -25.40 29.51 -17.56
C ARG A 592 -26.25 30.00 -16.39
N ALA A 593 -26.17 29.37 -15.22
CA ALA A 593 -26.86 29.78 -14.01
C ALA A 593 -26.47 31.21 -13.59
N GLN A 594 -25.17 31.53 -13.57
CA GLN A 594 -24.68 32.89 -13.28
C GLN A 594 -25.19 33.92 -14.28
N LYS A 595 -25.23 33.59 -15.58
CA LYS A 595 -25.77 34.48 -16.62
C LYS A 595 -27.26 34.75 -16.40
N LYS A 596 -28.04 33.72 -16.03
CA LYS A 596 -29.48 33.87 -15.71
C LYS A 596 -29.70 34.68 -14.44
N LEU A 597 -28.89 34.44 -13.42
CA LEU A 597 -28.92 35.18 -12.16
C LEU A 597 -28.65 36.67 -12.38
N ARG A 598 -27.61 37.02 -13.14
CA ARG A 598 -27.29 38.42 -13.52
C ARG A 598 -28.37 39.09 -14.37
N ALA A 599 -29.15 38.30 -15.10
CA ALA A 599 -30.29 38.77 -15.89
C ALA A 599 -31.60 38.83 -15.07
N ASN A 600 -31.53 38.70 -13.73
CA ASN A 600 -32.68 38.67 -12.82
C ASN A 600 -33.69 37.54 -13.10
N ARG A 601 -33.27 36.45 -13.77
CA ARG A 601 -34.10 35.26 -14.05
C ARG A 601 -33.91 34.23 -12.93
N TYR A 602 -34.38 34.56 -11.73
CA TYR A 602 -34.08 33.82 -10.50
C TYR A 602 -34.55 32.36 -10.48
N GLN A 603 -35.76 32.07 -11.00
CA GLN A 603 -36.27 30.69 -11.04
C GLN A 603 -35.44 29.79 -11.97
N GLU A 604 -35.09 30.28 -13.16
CA GLU A 604 -34.22 29.54 -14.08
C GLU A 604 -32.81 29.37 -13.54
N ALA A 605 -32.29 30.40 -12.85
CA ALA A 605 -31.00 30.30 -12.18
C ALA A 605 -31.04 29.25 -11.06
N ALA A 606 -32.11 29.19 -10.25
CA ALA A 606 -32.25 28.20 -9.19
C ALA A 606 -32.23 26.76 -9.72
N ILE A 607 -32.96 26.50 -10.82
CA ILE A 607 -32.98 25.18 -11.46
C ILE A 607 -31.58 24.80 -11.94
N LEU A 608 -30.87 25.71 -12.60
CA LEU A 608 -29.53 25.45 -13.11
C LEU A 608 -28.49 25.31 -11.99
N PHE A 609 -28.61 26.04 -10.87
CA PHE A 609 -27.69 25.82 -9.74
C PHE A 609 -27.93 24.48 -9.07
N GLU A 610 -29.19 24.03 -8.95
CA GLU A 610 -29.49 22.68 -8.45
C GLU A 610 -28.93 21.61 -9.39
N GLU A 611 -29.12 21.77 -10.70
CA GLU A 611 -28.52 20.88 -11.71
C GLU A 611 -26.98 20.85 -11.62
N ALA A 612 -26.33 21.99 -11.36
CA ALA A 612 -24.88 22.05 -11.13
C ALA A 612 -24.46 21.39 -9.81
N ILE A 613 -25.27 21.48 -8.75
CA ILE A 613 -25.00 20.80 -7.48
C ILE A 613 -25.10 19.28 -7.67
N ASP A 614 -26.08 18.81 -8.43
CA ASP A 614 -26.28 17.40 -8.73
C ASP A 614 -25.15 16.84 -9.62
N GLU A 615 -24.69 17.59 -10.63
CA GLU A 615 -23.55 17.16 -11.47
C GLU A 615 -22.24 17.13 -10.68
N SER A 616 -22.03 18.09 -9.77
CA SER A 616 -20.81 18.26 -8.96
C SER A 616 -19.50 18.46 -9.76
N PRO A 617 -18.50 19.17 -9.21
CA PRO A 617 -17.16 19.18 -9.79
C PRO A 617 -16.47 17.82 -9.65
N PHE A 618 -15.57 17.51 -10.58
CA PHE A 618 -14.78 16.27 -10.58
C PHE A 618 -14.08 16.01 -9.23
N LEU A 619 -13.58 17.06 -8.57
CA LEU A 619 -12.93 16.95 -7.27
C LEU A 619 -13.77 16.18 -6.25
N PHE A 620 -15.06 16.51 -6.15
CA PHE A 620 -15.97 15.94 -5.16
C PHE A 620 -16.32 14.50 -5.51
N ASP A 621 -16.65 14.23 -6.78
CA ASP A 621 -16.91 12.88 -7.26
C ASP A 621 -15.72 11.95 -7.04
N TYR A 622 -14.52 12.45 -7.33
CA TYR A 622 -13.30 11.67 -7.25
C TYR A 622 -12.87 11.42 -5.78
N ALA A 623 -12.97 12.44 -4.92
CA ALA A 623 -12.64 12.33 -3.49
C ALA A 623 -13.65 11.50 -2.69
N LEU A 624 -14.96 11.66 -2.97
CA LEU A 624 -16.03 10.96 -2.25
C LEU A 624 -16.32 9.57 -2.82
N SER A 625 -16.05 9.30 -4.11
CA SER A 625 -16.19 7.98 -4.71
C SER A 625 -17.58 7.34 -4.50
N GLY A 626 -18.65 8.13 -4.63
CA GLY A 626 -20.03 7.70 -4.38
C GLY A 626 -20.47 7.79 -2.90
N LEU A 627 -19.66 8.39 -2.03
CA LEU A 627 -20.07 8.86 -0.71
C LEU A 627 -20.77 10.21 -0.79
N ARG A 628 -21.39 10.65 0.31
CA ARG A 628 -22.07 11.95 0.36
C ARG A 628 -21.12 13.04 0.83
N LEU A 629 -21.47 14.29 0.54
CA LEU A 629 -20.70 15.45 1.02
C LEU A 629 -20.52 15.48 2.55
N GLU A 630 -21.53 15.06 3.30
CA GLU A 630 -21.46 14.92 4.77
C GLU A 630 -20.37 13.93 5.23
N ASP A 631 -19.96 13.00 4.37
CA ASP A 631 -18.93 12.01 4.70
C ASP A 631 -17.51 12.57 4.58
N LEU A 632 -17.36 13.80 4.06
CA LEU A 632 -16.07 14.46 3.85
C LEU A 632 -15.27 14.57 5.15
N GLU A 633 -15.94 14.82 6.29
CA GLU A 633 -15.32 14.85 7.62
C GLU A 633 -14.52 13.58 7.94
N TRP A 634 -15.00 12.41 7.49
CA TRP A 634 -14.32 11.13 7.71
C TRP A 634 -13.17 10.91 6.72
N ILE A 635 -13.25 11.52 5.54
CA ILE A 635 -12.20 11.44 4.53
C ILE A 635 -11.02 12.34 4.91
N THR A 636 -11.29 13.57 5.33
CA THR A 636 -10.29 14.63 5.57
C THR A 636 -9.82 14.76 7.02
N ASN A 637 -10.15 13.81 7.91
CA ASN A 637 -9.86 13.94 9.35
C ASN A 637 -10.54 15.14 10.02
N GLY A 638 -11.71 15.53 9.52
CA GLY A 638 -12.48 16.67 10.03
C GLY A 638 -11.95 18.02 9.58
N GLN A 639 -10.96 18.06 8.68
CA GLN A 639 -10.54 19.30 8.03
C GLN A 639 -11.53 19.70 6.94
N ASP A 640 -11.73 21.01 6.75
CA ASP A 640 -12.34 21.51 5.52
C ASP A 640 -11.49 21.16 4.30
N MET A 641 -12.12 21.20 3.11
CA MET A 641 -11.47 20.71 1.90
C MET A 641 -10.29 21.58 1.46
N ARG A 642 -10.30 22.90 1.71
CA ARG A 642 -9.18 23.78 1.36
C ARG A 642 -7.98 23.52 2.26
N SER A 643 -8.19 23.47 3.58
CA SER A 643 -7.14 23.16 4.55
C SER A 643 -6.52 21.77 4.29
N TRP A 644 -7.34 20.79 3.92
CA TRP A 644 -6.85 19.46 3.56
C TRP A 644 -5.96 19.48 2.30
N ILE A 645 -6.33 20.25 1.28
CA ILE A 645 -5.51 20.43 0.06
C ILE A 645 -4.21 21.16 0.38
N ASP A 646 -4.25 22.18 1.23
CA ASP A 646 -3.06 22.91 1.69
C ASP A 646 -2.08 21.99 2.42
N GLU A 647 -2.58 21.05 3.22
CA GLU A 647 -1.73 20.06 3.88
C GLU A 647 -1.11 19.08 2.87
N ILE A 648 -1.86 18.63 1.86
CA ILE A 648 -1.31 17.81 0.76
C ILE A 648 -0.22 18.58 0.02
N GLU A 649 -0.51 19.83 -0.36
CA GLU A 649 0.42 20.72 -1.05
C GLU A 649 1.72 20.87 -0.24
N CYS A 650 1.61 21.09 1.08
CA CYS A 650 2.75 21.21 1.99
C CYS A 650 3.59 19.94 2.00
N HIS A 651 2.97 18.76 2.10
CA HIS A 651 3.68 17.48 2.07
C HIS A 651 4.46 17.29 0.76
N TYR A 652 3.87 17.61 -0.38
CA TYR A 652 4.56 17.57 -1.67
C TYR A 652 5.60 18.70 -1.83
N ALA A 653 5.39 19.89 -1.28
CA ALA A 653 6.36 20.98 -1.39
C ALA A 653 7.66 20.70 -0.62
N ILE A 654 7.59 19.94 0.48
CA ILE A 654 8.76 19.55 1.29
C ILE A 654 9.60 18.47 0.58
N ASP A 655 8.96 17.54 -0.11
CA ASP A 655 9.62 16.36 -0.67
C ASP A 655 10.23 16.58 -2.07
N TYR A 656 9.91 17.69 -2.74
CA TYR A 656 10.21 17.90 -4.17
C TYR A 656 10.96 19.22 -4.46
N ALA A 657 11.68 19.28 -5.59
CA ALA A 657 12.50 20.42 -5.99
C ALA A 657 11.68 21.64 -6.47
N LYS A 658 12.32 22.82 -6.61
CA LYS A 658 11.66 24.10 -6.95
C LYS A 658 10.72 24.05 -8.17
N LYS A 659 11.06 23.31 -9.24
CA LYS A 659 10.19 23.17 -10.44
C LYS A 659 8.94 22.32 -10.19
N GLU A 660 9.03 21.34 -9.30
CA GLU A 660 7.91 20.49 -8.91
C GLU A 660 6.95 21.27 -7.98
N ALA A 661 7.47 22.23 -7.20
CA ALA A 661 6.66 23.12 -6.36
C ALA A 661 5.69 23.99 -7.18
N ASP A 662 6.07 24.50 -8.34
CA ASP A 662 5.18 25.32 -9.18
C ASP A 662 4.02 24.48 -9.76
N ARG A 663 4.28 23.22 -10.10
CA ARG A 663 3.23 22.27 -10.52
C ARG A 663 2.28 21.93 -9.38
N VAL A 664 2.83 21.66 -8.20
CA VAL A 664 2.08 21.40 -6.96
C VAL A 664 1.12 22.57 -6.66
N ARG A 665 1.59 23.81 -6.72
CA ARG A 665 0.76 25.01 -6.58
C ARG A 665 -0.30 25.13 -7.68
N HIS A 666 0.05 24.84 -8.93
CA HIS A 666 -0.89 24.90 -10.04
C HIS A 666 -2.07 23.91 -9.85
N ILE A 667 -1.77 22.69 -9.44
CA ILE A 667 -2.79 21.66 -9.16
C ILE A 667 -3.67 22.08 -7.97
N SER A 668 -3.06 22.54 -6.88
CA SER A 668 -3.78 23.09 -5.71
C SER A 668 -4.72 24.22 -6.12
N ALA A 669 -4.28 25.13 -6.99
CA ALA A 669 -5.11 26.23 -7.50
C ALA A 669 -6.31 25.74 -8.33
N ILE A 670 -6.16 24.69 -9.15
CA ILE A 670 -7.28 24.08 -9.89
C ILE A 670 -8.30 23.50 -8.91
N MET A 671 -7.84 22.73 -7.92
CA MET A 671 -8.71 22.09 -6.94
C MET A 671 -9.47 23.11 -6.08
N LYS A 672 -8.76 24.14 -5.58
CA LYS A 672 -9.37 25.25 -4.83
C LYS A 672 -10.43 25.97 -5.65
N ARG A 673 -10.19 26.17 -6.94
CA ARG A 673 -11.20 26.78 -7.83
C ARG A 673 -12.47 25.93 -7.95
N GLU A 674 -12.35 24.61 -8.03
CA GLU A 674 -13.54 23.73 -8.07
C GLU A 674 -14.33 23.77 -6.76
N ILE A 675 -13.64 23.88 -5.61
CA ILE A 675 -14.28 24.12 -4.31
C ILE A 675 -15.04 25.45 -4.34
N ASP A 676 -14.38 26.52 -4.78
CA ASP A 676 -14.92 27.88 -4.85
C ASP A 676 -16.20 27.96 -5.70
N GLU A 677 -16.16 27.36 -6.89
CA GLU A 677 -17.32 27.34 -7.80
C GLU A 677 -18.48 26.53 -7.21
N TYR A 678 -18.20 25.44 -6.49
CA TYR A 678 -19.22 24.64 -5.83
C TYR A 678 -19.83 25.33 -4.61
N ILE A 679 -19.00 25.97 -3.76
CA ILE A 679 -19.47 26.80 -2.65
C ILE A 679 -20.38 27.91 -3.19
N GLN A 680 -20.02 28.57 -4.28
CA GLN A 680 -20.87 29.58 -4.92
C GLN A 680 -22.21 29.00 -5.36
N CYS A 681 -22.25 27.80 -5.95
CA CYS A 681 -23.51 27.13 -6.29
C CYS A 681 -24.40 26.91 -5.06
N LEU A 682 -23.84 26.33 -3.99
CA LEU A 682 -24.57 26.08 -2.74
C LEU A 682 -25.08 27.39 -2.12
N PHE A 683 -24.25 28.44 -2.15
CA PHE A 683 -24.60 29.75 -1.61
C PHE A 683 -25.74 30.40 -2.40
N PHE A 684 -25.64 30.47 -3.73
CA PHE A 684 -26.71 31.07 -4.55
C PHE A 684 -28.01 30.28 -4.45
N THR A 685 -27.92 28.95 -4.37
CA THR A 685 -29.09 28.09 -4.15
C THR A 685 -29.74 28.37 -2.80
N SER A 686 -28.95 28.39 -1.72
CA SER A 686 -29.39 28.71 -0.36
C SER A 686 -30.07 30.08 -0.30
N PHE A 687 -29.52 31.08 -1.00
CA PHE A 687 -30.12 32.42 -1.10
C PHE A 687 -31.45 32.41 -1.88
N LEU A 688 -31.52 31.70 -3.00
CA LEU A 688 -32.74 31.58 -3.81
C LEU A 688 -33.85 30.81 -3.04
N GLU A 689 -33.48 29.85 -2.21
CA GLU A 689 -34.36 29.17 -1.26
C GLU A 689 -34.86 30.10 -0.16
N TYR A 690 -33.96 30.87 0.46
CA TYR A 690 -34.32 31.87 1.46
C TYR A 690 -35.32 32.89 0.93
N THR A 691 -35.02 33.47 -0.24
CA THR A 691 -35.88 34.47 -0.89
C THR A 691 -37.21 33.91 -1.39
N SER A 692 -37.32 32.59 -1.58
CA SER A 692 -38.57 31.90 -1.90
C SER A 692 -39.35 31.40 -0.66
N GLY A 693 -38.87 31.69 0.56
CA GLY A 693 -39.51 31.28 1.81
C GLY A 693 -39.21 29.84 2.26
N ARG A 694 -38.30 29.14 1.56
CA ARG A 694 -37.86 27.77 1.88
C ARG A 694 -36.69 27.79 2.86
N LEU A 695 -36.99 28.17 4.10
CA LEU A 695 -35.98 28.46 5.13
C LEU A 695 -35.20 27.22 5.60
N ASP A 696 -35.84 26.05 5.66
CA ASP A 696 -35.19 24.83 6.15
C ASP A 696 -34.22 24.24 5.11
N GLU A 697 -34.58 24.29 3.83
CA GLU A 697 -33.71 23.93 2.71
C GLU A 697 -32.51 24.87 2.64
N SER A 698 -32.76 26.19 2.72
CA SER A 698 -31.71 27.21 2.75
C SER A 698 -30.70 26.97 3.87
N ARG A 699 -31.17 26.65 5.08
CA ARG A 699 -30.32 26.29 6.23
C ARG A 699 -29.52 25.02 6.01
N TYR A 700 -30.13 23.99 5.41
CA TYR A 700 -29.44 22.75 5.09
C TYR A 700 -28.29 22.97 4.09
N ARG A 701 -28.50 23.77 3.04
CA ARG A 701 -27.45 24.14 2.08
C ARG A 701 -26.31 24.94 2.73
N PHE A 702 -26.65 25.85 3.64
CA PHE A 702 -25.63 26.60 4.37
C PHE A 702 -24.78 25.69 5.27
N PHE A 703 -25.40 24.67 5.88
CA PHE A 703 -24.66 23.66 6.65
C PHE A 703 -23.70 22.83 5.78
N GLN A 704 -24.02 22.60 4.51
CA GLN A 704 -23.12 21.92 3.56
C GLN A 704 -21.87 22.77 3.24
N ILE A 705 -22.01 24.09 3.14
CA ILE A 705 -20.89 25.02 2.89
C ILE A 705 -19.85 24.94 4.01
N ARG A 706 -20.29 24.75 5.26
CA ARG A 706 -19.38 24.64 6.42
C ARG A 706 -18.38 23.47 6.30
N PHE A 707 -18.75 22.36 5.69
CA PHE A 707 -17.81 21.25 5.47
C PHE A 707 -16.76 21.56 4.39
N LEU A 708 -16.95 22.63 3.63
CA LEU A 708 -16.07 23.07 2.55
C LEU A 708 -15.17 24.23 2.98
N GLU A 709 -15.62 25.04 3.95
CA GLU A 709 -14.89 26.13 4.58
C GLU A 709 -15.35 26.29 6.04
N ASP A 710 -14.45 26.08 6.99
CA ASP A 710 -14.80 25.99 8.42
C ASP A 710 -15.03 27.36 9.10
N ASP A 711 -14.62 28.45 8.46
CA ASP A 711 -14.58 29.79 9.04
C ASP A 711 -15.49 30.77 8.30
N TYR A 712 -16.60 31.15 8.94
CA TYR A 712 -17.52 32.15 8.40
C TYR A 712 -16.81 33.48 8.13
N ASP A 713 -15.82 33.84 8.97
CA ASP A 713 -15.04 35.08 8.83
C ASP A 713 -14.14 35.05 7.58
N LYS A 714 -13.83 33.87 7.04
CA LYS A 714 -13.12 33.72 5.76
C LYS A 714 -14.09 33.67 4.58
N LEU A 715 -15.27 33.07 4.79
CA LEU A 715 -16.32 32.99 3.78
C LEU A 715 -16.91 34.38 3.47
N TYR A 716 -17.14 35.20 4.50
CA TYR A 716 -17.85 36.48 4.37
C TYR A 716 -17.12 37.51 3.49
N PRO A 717 -15.81 37.81 3.67
CA PRO A 717 -15.08 38.71 2.78
C PRO A 717 -15.02 38.17 1.34
N TRP A 718 -14.80 36.87 1.18
CA TRP A 718 -14.74 36.22 -0.13
C TRP A 718 -16.08 36.27 -0.88
N LEU A 719 -17.20 35.99 -0.19
CA LEU A 719 -18.55 36.13 -0.74
C LEU A 719 -18.90 37.60 -1.00
N GLY A 720 -18.56 38.49 -0.07
CA GLY A 720 -18.77 39.94 -0.18
C GLY A 720 -18.03 40.57 -1.37
N ASP A 721 -16.91 39.97 -1.79
CA ASP A 721 -16.15 40.41 -2.95
C ASP A 721 -16.73 40.00 -4.30
N LEU A 722 -17.68 39.06 -4.32
CA LEU A 722 -18.33 38.63 -5.55
C LEU A 722 -19.10 39.81 -6.17
N PRO A 723 -18.92 40.11 -7.48
CA PRO A 723 -19.57 41.24 -8.14
C PRO A 723 -21.09 41.26 -7.98
N LEU A 724 -21.70 40.08 -7.87
CA LEU A 724 -23.14 39.94 -7.69
C LEU A 724 -23.60 40.40 -6.29
N VAL A 725 -22.85 40.04 -5.24
CA VAL A 725 -23.15 40.43 -3.86
C VAL A 725 -23.05 41.95 -3.69
N LYS A 726 -22.03 42.56 -4.33
CA LYS A 726 -21.90 44.02 -4.40
C LYS A 726 -23.04 44.70 -5.16
N SER A 727 -23.63 44.03 -6.15
CA SER A 727 -24.71 44.58 -6.98
C SER A 727 -26.13 44.37 -6.44
N ASP A 728 -26.35 43.41 -5.53
CA ASP A 728 -27.68 43.05 -5.03
C ASP A 728 -27.76 43.19 -3.50
N ARG A 729 -28.44 44.25 -3.04
CA ARG A 729 -28.64 44.57 -1.62
C ARG A 729 -29.34 43.46 -0.84
N LYS A 730 -30.15 42.60 -1.48
CA LYS A 730 -30.81 41.48 -0.80
C LYS A 730 -29.81 40.39 -0.41
N ILE A 731 -28.77 40.17 -1.23
CA ILE A 731 -27.72 39.20 -0.94
C ILE A 731 -26.83 39.71 0.20
N SER A 732 -26.48 41.00 0.20
CA SER A 732 -25.77 41.64 1.31
C SER A 732 -26.53 41.50 2.63
N ALA A 733 -27.84 41.81 2.64
CA ALA A 733 -28.66 41.71 3.84
C ALA A 733 -28.86 40.26 4.33
N PHE A 734 -28.89 39.28 3.42
CA PHE A 734 -28.90 37.86 3.77
C PHE A 734 -27.60 37.44 4.47
N LEU A 735 -26.45 37.88 3.96
CA LEU A 735 -25.14 37.64 4.58
C LEU A 735 -25.06 38.26 5.99
N ASP A 736 -25.46 39.53 6.14
CA ASP A 736 -25.49 40.20 7.45
C ASP A 736 -26.41 39.47 8.46
N GLY A 737 -27.47 38.82 7.98
CA GLY A 737 -28.42 38.06 8.80
C GLY A 737 -27.90 36.70 9.29
N ILE A 738 -26.94 36.10 8.59
CA ILE A 738 -26.38 34.77 8.93
C ILE A 738 -25.57 34.83 10.23
N ASP A 739 -24.85 35.92 10.47
CA ASP A 739 -23.98 36.14 11.64
C ASP A 739 -24.79 36.25 12.96
N SER A 740 -26.07 36.65 12.86
CA SER A 740 -26.95 36.91 14.01
C SER A 740 -27.68 35.67 14.56
N CYS A 741 -27.63 34.53 13.87
CA CYS A 741 -28.40 33.35 14.24
C CYS A 741 -27.60 32.41 15.15
N SER A 742 -28.07 32.24 16.39
CA SER A 742 -27.71 31.17 17.34
C SER A 742 -28.11 29.76 16.89
N LEU A 743 -28.08 29.48 15.58
CA LEU A 743 -28.39 28.18 14.94
C LEU A 743 -27.39 27.06 15.30
N TYR A 744 -26.39 27.38 16.13
CA TYR A 744 -25.28 26.52 16.50
C TYR A 744 -25.49 25.89 17.87
N ASP A 745 -26.50 25.03 18.02
CA ASP A 745 -26.66 24.24 19.25
C ASP A 745 -26.16 22.79 19.10
N LYS A 746 -25.04 22.58 19.79
CA LYS A 746 -24.38 21.40 20.38
C LYS A 746 -24.29 20.06 19.60
N PRO A 747 -23.06 19.51 19.42
CA PRO A 747 -22.89 18.11 19.08
C PRO A 747 -23.27 17.23 20.28
N HIS A 748 -24.40 16.54 20.18
CA HIS A 748 -24.70 15.42 21.09
C HIS A 748 -24.02 14.15 20.58
N ASN A 749 -23.11 13.61 21.38
CA ASN A 749 -22.32 12.37 21.19
C ASN A 749 -23.08 11.14 20.62
N TYR A 750 -24.41 11.11 20.71
CA TYR A 750 -25.25 10.05 20.14
C TYR A 750 -25.45 10.19 18.63
N ARG A 751 -25.55 11.43 18.12
CA ARG A 751 -25.72 11.74 16.68
C ARG A 751 -24.52 11.29 15.86
N ASP A 752 -23.32 11.44 16.42
CA ASP A 752 -22.06 11.11 15.72
C ASP A 752 -21.89 9.59 15.55
N ARG A 753 -22.32 8.78 16.53
CA ARG A 753 -22.35 7.32 16.38
C ARG A 753 -23.31 6.87 15.27
N TYR A 754 -24.47 7.51 15.18
CA TYR A 754 -25.46 7.21 14.14
C TYR A 754 -24.98 7.66 12.74
N LYS A 755 -24.39 8.86 12.64
CA LYS A 755 -23.75 9.35 11.42
C LYS A 755 -22.63 8.41 10.96
N PHE A 756 -21.77 7.99 11.88
CA PHE A 756 -20.70 7.05 11.58
C PHE A 756 -21.22 5.68 11.13
N GLY A 757 -22.30 5.18 11.75
CA GLY A 757 -22.97 3.94 11.30
C GLY A 757 -23.53 4.05 9.88
N LYS A 758 -24.12 5.20 9.52
CA LYS A 758 -24.57 5.48 8.15
C LYS A 758 -23.40 5.56 7.17
N PHE A 759 -22.33 6.24 7.55
CA PHE A 759 -21.10 6.31 6.77
C PHE A 759 -20.55 4.91 6.46
N LEU A 760 -20.42 4.05 7.47
CA LEU A 760 -19.97 2.67 7.27
C LEU A 760 -20.89 1.87 6.35
N THR A 761 -22.21 2.06 6.47
CA THR A 761 -23.19 1.40 5.59
C THR A 761 -23.03 1.86 4.14
N ARG A 762 -22.86 3.18 3.92
CA ARG A 762 -22.59 3.75 2.60
C ARG A 762 -21.28 3.25 2.03
N LEU A 763 -20.22 3.25 2.83
CA LEU A 763 -18.90 2.72 2.47
C LEU A 763 -18.97 1.24 2.07
N ILE A 764 -19.85 0.43 2.67
CA ILE A 764 -20.07 -0.96 2.24
C ILE A 764 -20.79 -1.01 0.89
N SER A 765 -21.77 -0.12 0.67
CA SER A 765 -22.61 -0.11 -0.53
C SER A 765 -22.00 0.56 -1.76
N THR A 766 -20.90 1.31 -1.63
CA THR A 766 -20.22 1.94 -2.78
C THR A 766 -19.77 0.86 -3.76
N LYS A 767 -20.32 0.95 -4.98
CA LYS A 767 -20.14 0.01 -6.09
C LYS A 767 -18.75 0.06 -6.67
#